data_AF-A0A8H7MD52-F1
#
_entry.id   AF-A0A8H7MD52-F1
#
_cell.length_a   1.000
_cell.length_b   1.000
_cell.length_c   1.000
_cell.angle_alpha   90.00
_cell.angle_beta   90.00
_cell.angle_gamma   90.00
#
_symmetry.space_group_name_H-M   'P 1'
#
loop_
_entity.id
_entity.type
_entity.pdbx_description
1 polymer ?
#
loop_
_entity_poly.entity_id
_entity_poly.type
_entity_poly.pdbx_seq_one_letter_code
_entity_poly.pdbx_strand_id
1 'polypeptide(L)'
;MASNIITLEQFPAYLSTQKNLSRYDPTSEKKPNHVWYRLDKPRINELLKTFSLAVIELLNGSPDGDHELQHLLRSATGLANVVRSPAVKVALIGAQGAGKSLSLNALFDCDGLSLTGADGAACTSSITRYAHYSGEFRFAAEIKFLNAGKREALLKEHARSYYHYQHADEDSDDEDEPRSRSTHHDGVERRQKDTAEDVFLTLFGSLDVFQESWSATAYRSGEFVRICQMKCEEAIYKEGGGSGTAIKFAENQKDLVKQLKPFLTEVKGVTCLWPLVDHVTVKFNNELLQSGIEIIDLPGWGDVNLSRVRHAEEIKDTVDVEIILADTIRIASDDKVISSARAAVAHHGAANVKMVATKIDAISNNQMSQYTGGNYDGIVKLIQDTEQQDAQLDEDEDDETLKKKNIIDKYKSYLDRILRQTKVSERAEDTTAKLAAKLQSRNAQNVPETFHTSASDYMEWIKPSKISFKNQPSLPVEMTGIPALRNFLYSLPADQNLKDYDHHINTILPVFIEKIVRTVVDSGRDGGFLTIANKFDDIRKAFMARLLSQAKSSFQSASDHSISKIQVDVPNFKEQITDLFLEDWNELKSAAFNRILKCRGTVPQGVSKARGLENGANWNKELANILAPAFHKWSNTYAARMITLKPSLAYAFNKLHEMINSMMDDSTANLPTVEKARKKWIPFHHKVQAKLLGLAEAVARVQARTFEWATLQFDKENNLIAHITDDIYVEVFNTLPALKPVNPKAKKQYKQYVEPKLKFQKNKLAEMFLHGEKHFVDIVINHFQGEFDKAIRQTLMEHFAGIEKLFEDFSASLRSQIPINYLLESEGKAIRAEVKERIPELEQKVAELRALLPVRDSQEHDDIEFDNIDVKGDEDNLALFFETMAKRKTAEPPTGHRHSKRVKQESL
;
A
#
# COMPACT_ATOMS: atom_id res chain seq x y z
N MET A 1 -19.62 15.88 30.17
CA MET A 1 -19.95 14.55 30.72
C MET A 1 -20.32 14.56 32.21
N ALA A 2 -19.87 15.50 33.06
CA ALA A 2 -20.20 15.50 34.50
C ALA A 2 -21.69 15.70 34.87
N SER A 3 -22.56 16.08 33.93
CA SER A 3 -23.97 16.38 34.22
C SER A 3 -24.90 15.16 34.32
N ASN A 4 -24.40 13.93 34.08
CA ASN A 4 -25.23 12.70 34.00
C ASN A 4 -24.71 11.51 34.84
N ILE A 5 -23.96 11.76 35.93
CA ILE A 5 -23.54 10.66 36.83
C ILE A 5 -24.76 10.19 37.63
N ILE A 6 -25.03 8.88 37.60
CA ILE A 6 -26.13 8.27 38.34
C ILE A 6 -25.80 8.32 39.83
N THR A 7 -26.74 8.77 40.66
CA THR A 7 -26.56 8.80 42.12
C THR A 7 -26.64 7.40 42.74
N LEU A 8 -26.10 7.21 43.95
CA LEU A 8 -26.18 5.93 44.65
C LEU A 8 -27.63 5.44 44.83
N GLU A 9 -28.58 6.35 45.03
CA GLU A 9 -30.02 6.03 45.16
C GLU A 9 -30.63 5.51 43.85
N GLN A 10 -30.18 6.04 42.71
CA GLN A 10 -30.65 5.64 41.38
C GLN A 10 -29.92 4.40 40.85
N PHE A 11 -28.74 4.10 41.40
CA PHE A 11 -27.87 3.04 40.92
C PHE A 11 -28.50 1.62 40.92
N PRO A 12 -29.32 1.20 41.91
CA PRO A 12 -29.98 -0.11 41.85
C PRO A 12 -30.85 -0.31 40.61
N ALA A 13 -31.57 0.74 40.18
CA ALA A 13 -32.39 0.69 38.96
C ALA A 13 -31.51 0.53 37.72
N TYR A 14 -30.41 1.29 37.63
CA TYR A 14 -29.41 1.14 36.57
C TYR A 14 -28.78 -0.26 36.56
N LEU A 15 -28.33 -0.74 37.72
CA LEU A 15 -27.72 -2.06 37.89
C LEU A 15 -28.66 -3.19 37.45
N SER A 16 -29.97 -3.05 37.65
CA SER A 16 -30.96 -4.03 37.20
C SER A 16 -30.94 -4.24 35.67
N THR A 17 -30.70 -3.16 34.90
CA THR A 17 -30.59 -3.19 33.44
C THR A 17 -29.22 -3.66 32.94
N GLN A 18 -28.18 -3.52 33.77
CA GLN A 18 -26.78 -3.80 33.42
C GLN A 18 -26.22 -5.08 34.09
N LYS A 19 -27.05 -5.86 34.78
CA LYS A 19 -26.58 -6.97 35.64
C LYS A 19 -25.83 -8.05 34.86
N ASN A 20 -26.38 -8.44 33.71
CA ASN A 20 -25.83 -9.45 32.81
C ASN A 20 -26.04 -9.00 31.37
N LEU A 21 -24.95 -8.62 30.71
CA LEU A 21 -24.97 -8.26 29.30
C LEU A 21 -24.58 -9.48 28.45
N SER A 22 -25.15 -9.59 27.25
CA SER A 22 -24.63 -10.50 26.24
C SER A 22 -23.31 -9.98 25.69
N ARG A 23 -22.55 -10.88 25.06
CA ARG A 23 -21.42 -10.46 24.22
C ARG A 23 -21.86 -9.39 23.22
N TYR A 24 -20.96 -8.46 22.91
CA TYR A 24 -21.19 -7.47 21.88
C TYR A 24 -21.29 -8.12 20.49
N ASP A 25 -22.17 -7.60 19.64
CA ASP A 25 -22.35 -8.06 18.27
C ASP A 25 -22.08 -6.90 17.29
N PRO A 26 -20.96 -6.94 16.55
CA PRO A 26 -20.59 -5.86 15.63
C PRO A 26 -21.54 -5.71 14.44
N THR A 27 -22.39 -6.71 14.15
CA THR A 27 -23.40 -6.60 13.06
C THR A 27 -24.47 -5.55 13.39
N SER A 28 -24.64 -5.22 14.67
CA SER A 28 -25.55 -4.17 15.14
C SER A 28 -25.02 -2.73 14.96
N GLU A 29 -23.76 -2.58 14.56
CA GLU A 29 -23.15 -1.26 14.37
C GLU A 29 -23.79 -0.47 13.24
N LYS A 30 -23.97 0.83 13.48
CA LYS A 30 -24.39 1.74 12.43
C LYS A 30 -23.30 1.81 11.36
N LYS A 31 -23.65 1.38 10.15
CA LYS A 31 -22.80 1.56 8.96
C LYS A 31 -22.69 3.05 8.60
N PRO A 32 -21.69 3.46 7.80
CA PRO A 32 -21.51 4.85 7.39
C PRO A 32 -22.79 5.46 6.83
N ASN A 33 -22.94 6.77 7.05
CA ASN A 33 -24.02 7.56 6.48
C ASN A 33 -23.83 7.75 4.96
N HIS A 34 -23.98 6.66 4.21
CA HIS A 34 -23.75 6.61 2.77
C HIS A 34 -24.88 5.86 2.08
N VAL A 35 -25.23 6.30 0.87
CA VAL A 35 -26.36 5.75 0.10
C VAL A 35 -26.18 4.26 -0.15
N TRP A 36 -24.95 3.81 -0.40
CA TRP A 36 -24.60 2.39 -0.54
C TRP A 36 -25.20 1.51 0.56
N TYR A 37 -25.13 1.92 1.82
CA TYR A 37 -25.60 1.11 2.95
C TYR A 37 -27.13 1.09 3.10
N ARG A 38 -27.83 2.06 2.49
CA ARG A 38 -29.29 2.16 2.51
C ARG A 38 -29.98 1.43 1.36
N LEU A 39 -29.23 1.05 0.31
CA LEU A 39 -29.76 0.27 -0.80
C LEU A 39 -30.33 -1.08 -0.36
N ASP A 40 -31.51 -1.43 -0.89
CA ASP A 40 -32.11 -2.76 -0.79
C ASP A 40 -31.39 -3.76 -1.72
N LYS A 41 -30.17 -4.12 -1.32
CA LYS A 41 -29.32 -5.07 -2.04
C LYS A 41 -29.98 -6.44 -2.22
N PRO A 42 -30.68 -7.02 -1.21
CA PRO A 42 -31.40 -8.27 -1.41
C PRO A 42 -32.41 -8.20 -2.56
N ARG A 43 -33.24 -7.14 -2.61
CA ARG A 43 -34.20 -6.96 -3.70
C ARG A 43 -33.52 -6.75 -5.05
N ILE A 44 -32.46 -5.93 -5.10
CA ILE A 44 -31.68 -5.73 -6.33
C ILE A 44 -31.12 -7.06 -6.83
N ASN A 45 -30.48 -7.85 -5.96
CA ASN A 45 -29.89 -9.14 -6.33
C ASN A 45 -30.94 -10.14 -6.80
N GLU A 46 -32.13 -10.18 -6.17
CA GLU A 46 -33.25 -10.99 -6.60
C GLU A 46 -33.75 -10.58 -8.00
N LEU A 47 -33.93 -9.27 -8.25
CA LEU A 47 -34.35 -8.75 -9.55
C LEU A 47 -33.30 -9.02 -10.65
N LEU A 48 -32.01 -8.87 -10.36
CA LEU A 48 -30.93 -9.23 -11.30
C LEU A 48 -30.95 -10.72 -11.63
N LYS A 49 -31.14 -11.58 -10.62
CA LYS A 49 -31.23 -13.03 -10.80
C LYS A 49 -32.45 -13.42 -11.63
N THR A 50 -33.62 -12.87 -11.33
CA THR A 50 -34.86 -13.16 -12.08
C THR A 50 -34.83 -12.59 -13.49
N PHE A 51 -34.19 -11.44 -13.72
CA PHE A 51 -33.92 -10.91 -15.06
C PHE A 51 -33.03 -11.87 -15.86
N SER A 52 -31.90 -12.28 -15.28
CA SER A 52 -30.94 -13.20 -15.92
C SER A 52 -31.59 -14.55 -16.26
N LEU A 53 -32.32 -15.15 -15.30
CA LEU A 53 -33.02 -16.41 -15.51
C LEU A 53 -34.09 -16.32 -16.61
N ALA A 54 -34.90 -15.26 -16.62
CA ALA A 54 -35.91 -15.07 -17.65
C ALA A 54 -35.30 -15.02 -19.06
N VAL A 55 -34.14 -14.36 -19.22
CA VAL A 55 -33.44 -14.35 -20.51
C VAL A 55 -32.85 -15.72 -20.85
N ILE A 56 -32.27 -16.43 -19.88
CA ILE A 56 -31.71 -17.77 -20.10
C ILE A 56 -32.80 -18.74 -20.54
N GLU A 57 -33.97 -18.71 -19.90
CA GLU A 57 -35.12 -19.54 -20.26
C GLU A 57 -35.60 -19.25 -21.68
N LEU A 58 -35.72 -17.97 -22.06
CA LEU A 58 -36.13 -17.56 -23.42
C LEU A 58 -35.15 -17.99 -24.51
N LEU A 59 -33.85 -18.05 -24.19
CA LEU A 59 -32.80 -18.41 -25.14
C LEU A 59 -32.44 -19.90 -25.09
N ASN A 60 -33.11 -20.69 -24.24
CA ASN A 60 -32.83 -22.10 -24.10
C ASN A 60 -33.21 -22.85 -25.39
N GLY A 61 -32.36 -23.77 -25.85
CA GLY A 61 -32.54 -24.45 -27.14
C GLY A 61 -32.13 -23.63 -28.37
N SER A 62 -31.40 -22.53 -28.19
CA SER A 62 -30.77 -21.80 -29.31
C SER A 62 -29.90 -22.73 -30.17
N PRO A 63 -30.00 -22.69 -31.51
CA PRO A 63 -29.14 -23.51 -32.38
C PRO A 63 -27.65 -23.17 -32.25
N ASP A 64 -26.78 -24.17 -32.39
CA ASP A 64 -25.31 -23.97 -32.31
C ASP A 64 -24.77 -23.09 -33.44
N GLY A 65 -25.41 -23.15 -34.62
CA GLY A 65 -25.10 -22.30 -35.77
C GLY A 65 -25.51 -20.83 -35.59
N ASP A 66 -26.32 -20.51 -34.58
CA ASP A 66 -26.80 -19.16 -34.32
C ASP A 66 -25.92 -18.41 -33.32
N HIS A 67 -24.81 -17.86 -33.82
CA HIS A 67 -23.80 -17.23 -32.99
C HIS A 67 -24.31 -16.05 -32.13
N GLU A 68 -25.30 -15.28 -32.60
CA GLU A 68 -25.90 -14.19 -31.83
C GLU A 68 -26.71 -14.70 -30.64
N LEU A 69 -27.62 -15.66 -30.84
CA LEU A 69 -28.41 -16.22 -29.74
C LEU A 69 -27.51 -16.94 -28.73
N GLN A 70 -26.51 -17.69 -29.21
CA GLN A 70 -25.51 -18.33 -28.37
C GLN A 70 -24.69 -17.31 -27.55
N HIS A 71 -24.33 -16.18 -28.15
CA HIS A 71 -23.63 -15.11 -27.45
C HIS A 71 -24.52 -14.46 -26.38
N LEU A 72 -25.80 -14.20 -26.68
CA LEU A 72 -26.76 -13.65 -25.70
C LEU A 72 -26.94 -14.61 -24.52
N LEU A 73 -27.10 -15.91 -24.77
CA LEU A 73 -27.25 -16.94 -23.74
C LEU A 73 -26.03 -16.99 -22.82
N ARG A 74 -24.81 -17.01 -23.39
CA ARG A 74 -23.57 -16.96 -22.59
C ARG A 74 -23.49 -15.69 -21.76
N SER A 75 -23.82 -14.53 -22.35
CA SER A 75 -23.75 -13.24 -21.67
C SER A 75 -24.78 -13.11 -20.54
N ALA A 76 -25.97 -13.70 -20.69
CA ALA A 76 -27.05 -13.62 -19.72
C ALA A 76 -26.66 -14.20 -18.34
N THR A 77 -25.85 -15.26 -18.31
CA THR A 77 -25.40 -15.91 -17.06
C THR A 77 -24.62 -14.97 -16.14
N GLY A 78 -23.86 -14.02 -16.71
CA GLY A 78 -23.09 -13.03 -15.95
C GLY A 78 -23.93 -11.89 -15.38
N LEU A 79 -25.15 -11.65 -15.89
CA LEU A 79 -25.95 -10.48 -15.53
C LEU A 79 -26.56 -10.57 -14.12
N ALA A 80 -26.67 -11.77 -13.57
CA ALA A 80 -27.17 -11.99 -12.22
C ALA A 80 -26.25 -11.41 -11.14
N ASN A 81 -24.96 -11.21 -11.46
CA ASN A 81 -23.95 -10.76 -10.50
C ASN A 81 -23.33 -9.44 -10.95
N VAL A 82 -23.30 -8.46 -10.06
CA VAL A 82 -22.55 -7.23 -10.29
C VAL A 82 -21.07 -7.51 -10.11
N VAL A 83 -20.28 -7.30 -11.16
CA VAL A 83 -18.82 -7.38 -11.07
C VAL A 83 -18.31 -6.20 -10.24
N ARG A 84 -17.57 -6.51 -9.17
CA ARG A 84 -17.00 -5.53 -8.25
C ARG A 84 -15.64 -5.06 -8.71
N SER A 85 -15.36 -3.79 -8.48
CA SER A 85 -14.01 -3.23 -8.59
C SER A 85 -13.04 -3.93 -7.62
N PRO A 86 -11.71 -3.88 -7.89
CA PRO A 86 -10.71 -4.42 -6.97
C PRO A 86 -10.87 -3.89 -5.55
N ALA A 87 -10.56 -4.71 -4.56
CA ALA A 87 -10.64 -4.33 -3.16
C ALA A 87 -9.67 -3.18 -2.84
N VAL A 88 -10.10 -2.26 -1.98
CA VAL A 88 -9.27 -1.18 -1.45
C VAL A 88 -8.25 -1.80 -0.49
N LYS A 89 -6.96 -1.58 -0.76
CA LYS A 89 -5.85 -2.10 0.04
C LYS A 89 -5.48 -1.13 1.15
N VAL A 90 -5.54 -1.63 2.38
CA VAL A 90 -5.25 -0.86 3.60
C VAL A 90 -4.03 -1.44 4.29
N ALA A 91 -2.93 -0.69 4.40
CA ALA A 91 -1.76 -1.11 5.16
C ALA A 91 -1.85 -0.71 6.63
N LEU A 92 -1.55 -1.64 7.54
CA LEU A 92 -1.35 -1.37 8.97
C LEU A 92 0.14 -1.36 9.30
N ILE A 93 0.60 -0.26 9.87
CA ILE A 93 2.02 -0.02 10.10
C ILE A 93 2.22 0.57 11.48
N GLY A 94 3.35 0.29 12.11
CA GLY A 94 3.64 0.78 13.46
C GLY A 94 4.78 0.00 14.08
N ALA A 95 5.43 0.57 15.10
CA ALA A 95 6.54 -0.09 15.79
C ALA A 95 6.14 -1.50 16.31
N GLN A 96 7.13 -2.34 16.59
CA GLN A 96 6.89 -3.58 17.32
C GLN A 96 6.25 -3.27 18.67
N GLY A 97 5.22 -4.02 19.06
CA GLY A 97 4.46 -3.78 20.29
C GLY A 97 3.49 -2.58 20.24
N ALA A 98 3.30 -1.93 19.08
CA ALA A 98 2.31 -0.87 18.90
C ALA A 98 0.84 -1.37 18.97
N GLY A 99 0.60 -2.68 18.96
CA GLY A 99 -0.76 -3.26 19.10
C GLY A 99 -1.49 -3.57 17.79
N LYS A 100 -0.78 -3.71 16.66
CA LYS A 100 -1.34 -4.04 15.33
C LYS A 100 -2.18 -5.32 15.33
N SER A 101 -1.58 -6.44 15.73
CA SER A 101 -2.23 -7.76 15.74
C SER A 101 -3.47 -7.82 16.63
N LEU A 102 -3.44 -7.15 17.80
CA LEU A 102 -4.60 -7.07 18.69
C LEU A 102 -5.70 -6.20 18.09
N SER A 103 -5.33 -5.08 17.45
CA SER A 103 -6.29 -4.21 16.74
C SER A 103 -6.94 -4.95 15.55
N LEU A 104 -6.20 -5.79 14.83
CA LEU A 104 -6.73 -6.65 13.76
C LEU A 104 -7.77 -7.64 14.30
N ASN A 105 -7.48 -8.31 15.40
CA ASN A 105 -8.43 -9.23 16.04
C ASN A 105 -9.71 -8.51 16.45
N ALA A 106 -9.59 -7.30 17.01
CA ALA A 106 -10.74 -6.46 17.37
C ALA A 106 -11.53 -6.00 16.13
N LEU A 107 -10.85 -5.56 15.07
CA LEU A 107 -11.49 -5.12 13.82
C LEU A 107 -12.32 -6.23 13.18
N PHE A 108 -11.80 -7.46 13.16
CA PHE A 108 -12.48 -8.63 12.60
C PHE A 108 -13.43 -9.34 13.56
N ASP A 109 -13.54 -8.88 14.81
CA ASP A 109 -14.33 -9.54 15.86
C ASP A 109 -13.93 -11.00 16.07
N CYS A 110 -12.64 -11.31 15.91
CA CYS A 110 -12.12 -12.68 15.87
C CYS A 110 -10.90 -12.82 16.78
N ASP A 111 -11.13 -13.39 17.97
CA ASP A 111 -10.06 -13.64 18.93
C ASP A 111 -9.08 -14.70 18.41
N GLY A 112 -7.79 -14.35 18.42
CA GLY A 112 -6.69 -15.22 18.05
C GLY A 112 -6.52 -15.49 16.56
N LEU A 113 -7.05 -14.62 15.67
CA LEU A 113 -6.84 -14.73 14.21
C LEU A 113 -5.44 -14.26 13.78
N SER A 114 -5.02 -13.10 14.28
CA SER A 114 -3.66 -12.59 14.20
C SER A 114 -2.87 -12.96 15.45
N LEU A 115 -1.59 -13.32 15.27
CA LEU A 115 -0.70 -13.73 16.37
C LEU A 115 -0.39 -12.54 17.28
N THR A 116 -0.90 -12.58 18.50
CA THR A 116 -0.57 -11.62 19.56
C THR A 116 0.46 -12.24 20.51
N GLY A 117 1.62 -11.62 20.71
CA GLY A 117 2.59 -12.05 21.72
C GLY A 117 2.55 -11.18 22.97
N ALA A 118 2.52 -11.83 24.13
CA ALA A 118 2.62 -11.18 25.43
C ALA A 118 4.07 -10.86 25.84
N ASP A 119 5.05 -11.58 25.27
CA ASP A 119 6.45 -11.58 25.75
C ASP A 119 7.38 -10.60 25.02
N GLY A 120 6.83 -9.63 24.29
CA GLY A 120 7.62 -8.60 23.59
C GLY A 120 8.42 -9.08 22.36
N ALA A 121 8.44 -10.39 22.07
CA ALA A 121 9.01 -10.94 20.84
C ALA A 121 8.21 -10.52 19.59
N ALA A 122 8.87 -10.41 18.43
CA ALA A 122 8.22 -10.01 17.19
C ALA A 122 7.31 -11.14 16.70
N CYS A 123 5.99 -10.94 16.69
CA CYS A 123 5.02 -11.99 16.35
C CYS A 123 4.67 -12.06 14.86
N THR A 124 4.89 -10.96 14.13
CA THR A 124 4.63 -10.84 12.69
C THR A 124 5.97 -10.64 12.00
N SER A 125 6.64 -11.73 11.67
CA SER A 125 7.89 -11.68 10.91
C SER A 125 7.59 -11.53 9.40
N SER A 126 6.47 -12.09 8.94
CA SER A 126 6.04 -12.13 7.54
C SER A 126 4.83 -11.22 7.30
N ILE A 127 4.78 -10.56 6.14
CA ILE A 127 3.62 -9.76 5.72
C ILE A 127 2.37 -10.65 5.69
N THR A 128 1.29 -10.20 6.33
CA THR A 128 0.02 -10.96 6.37
C THR A 128 -1.11 -10.14 5.77
N ARG A 129 -1.80 -10.70 4.78
CA ARG A 129 -2.94 -10.08 4.08
C ARG A 129 -4.22 -10.75 4.53
N TYR A 130 -5.30 -9.99 4.65
CA TYR A 130 -6.63 -10.47 5.01
C TYR A 130 -7.62 -10.11 3.89
N ALA A 131 -8.21 -11.13 3.27
CA ALA A 131 -9.08 -10.98 2.10
C ALA A 131 -10.38 -11.80 2.21
N HIS A 132 -11.39 -11.43 1.45
CA HIS A 132 -12.68 -12.13 1.45
C HIS A 132 -12.55 -13.55 0.87
N TYR A 133 -13.32 -14.49 1.43
CA TYR A 133 -13.45 -15.86 0.95
C TYR A 133 -14.91 -16.32 0.98
N SER A 134 -15.31 -17.02 -0.08
CA SER A 134 -16.64 -17.63 -0.22
C SER A 134 -16.54 -19.06 -0.76
N GLY A 135 -15.60 -19.86 -0.23
CA GLY A 135 -15.48 -21.28 -0.57
C GLY A 135 -16.09 -22.21 0.48
N GLU A 136 -15.82 -23.51 0.34
CA GLU A 136 -16.41 -24.56 1.18
C GLU A 136 -15.99 -24.47 2.66
N PHE A 137 -14.69 -24.26 2.90
CA PHE A 137 -14.13 -24.10 4.25
C PHE A 137 -14.40 -22.70 4.82
N ARG A 138 -14.44 -22.57 6.15
CA ARG A 138 -14.58 -21.25 6.79
C ARG A 138 -13.34 -20.36 6.65
N PHE A 139 -12.16 -20.97 6.64
CA PHE A 139 -10.88 -20.30 6.49
C PHE A 139 -10.02 -20.98 5.43
N ALA A 140 -9.34 -20.16 4.62
CA ALA A 140 -8.29 -20.56 3.72
C ALA A 140 -7.07 -19.67 3.96
N ALA A 141 -5.86 -20.17 3.72
CA ALA A 141 -4.65 -19.36 3.75
C ALA A 141 -3.72 -19.74 2.61
N GLU A 142 -3.21 -18.74 1.91
CA GLU A 142 -2.22 -18.88 0.85
C GLU A 142 -0.87 -18.41 1.35
N ILE A 143 0.10 -19.31 1.40
CA ILE A 143 1.47 -19.04 1.83
C ILE A 143 2.30 -18.86 0.58
N LYS A 144 2.67 -17.61 0.28
CA LYS A 144 3.55 -17.30 -0.85
C LYS A 144 5.00 -17.36 -0.40
N PHE A 145 5.80 -18.19 -1.05
CA PHE A 145 7.24 -18.25 -0.78
C PHE A 145 8.01 -17.24 -1.63
N LEU A 146 9.16 -16.79 -1.12
CA LEU A 146 10.12 -15.96 -1.85
C LEU A 146 10.48 -16.64 -3.18
N ASN A 147 10.61 -15.85 -4.25
CA ASN A 147 11.11 -16.36 -5.53
C ASN A 147 12.60 -16.76 -5.43
N ALA A 148 13.10 -17.50 -6.43
CA ALA A 148 14.46 -18.04 -6.40
C ALA A 148 15.55 -16.96 -6.16
N GLY A 149 15.42 -15.80 -6.81
CA GLY A 149 16.37 -14.68 -6.65
C GLY A 149 16.34 -14.06 -5.24
N LYS A 150 15.15 -13.80 -4.70
CA LYS A 150 15.00 -13.28 -3.32
C LYS A 150 15.51 -14.29 -2.29
N ARG A 151 15.28 -15.60 -2.49
CA ARG A 151 15.82 -16.65 -1.62
C ARG A 151 17.34 -16.68 -1.65
N GLU A 152 17.94 -16.59 -2.83
CA GLU A 152 19.41 -16.57 -2.96
C GLU A 152 20.02 -15.37 -2.22
N ALA A 153 19.44 -14.18 -2.38
CA ALA A 153 19.91 -12.98 -1.69
C ALA A 153 19.81 -13.12 -0.15
N LEU A 154 18.70 -13.67 0.34
CA LEU A 154 18.50 -13.96 1.77
C LEU A 154 19.56 -14.93 2.31
N LEU A 155 19.80 -16.04 1.61
CA LEU A 155 20.77 -17.05 2.02
C LEU A 155 22.20 -16.52 2.02
N LYS A 156 22.57 -15.73 1.01
CA LYS A 156 23.89 -15.06 0.96
C LYS A 156 24.10 -14.14 2.16
N GLU A 157 23.09 -13.36 2.55
CA GLU A 157 23.19 -12.42 3.67
C GLU A 157 23.33 -13.14 5.03
N HIS A 158 22.55 -14.20 5.26
CA HIS A 158 22.67 -14.98 6.49
C HIS A 158 24.00 -15.73 6.55
N ALA A 159 24.48 -16.29 5.42
CA ALA A 159 25.75 -17.00 5.37
C ALA A 159 26.91 -16.04 5.66
N ARG A 160 26.84 -14.82 5.10
CA ARG A 160 27.77 -13.74 5.39
C ARG A 160 27.77 -13.37 6.88
N SER A 161 26.60 -13.14 7.46
CA SER A 161 26.45 -12.76 8.87
C SER A 161 27.04 -13.83 9.81
N TYR A 162 26.75 -15.10 9.54
CA TYR A 162 27.26 -16.23 10.29
C TYR A 162 28.78 -16.38 10.15
N TYR A 163 29.31 -16.26 8.94
CA TYR A 163 30.75 -16.30 8.66
C TYR A 163 31.52 -15.23 9.44
N HIS A 164 31.06 -13.98 9.38
CA HIS A 164 31.73 -12.86 10.04
C HIS A 164 31.72 -12.95 11.56
N TYR A 165 30.63 -13.43 12.15
CA TYR A 165 30.58 -13.62 13.59
C TYR A 165 31.61 -14.67 14.05
N GLN A 166 31.74 -15.79 13.33
CA GLN A 166 32.70 -16.85 13.66
C GLN A 166 34.17 -16.45 13.48
N HIS A 167 34.45 -15.52 12.56
CA HIS A 167 35.82 -15.13 12.20
C HIS A 167 36.19 -13.72 12.71
N ALA A 168 35.43 -13.18 13.67
CA ALA A 168 35.64 -11.83 14.19
C ALA A 168 37.06 -11.62 14.79
N ASP A 169 37.66 -12.66 15.37
CA ASP A 169 39.01 -12.60 15.94
C ASP A 169 40.11 -12.55 14.84
N GLU A 170 39.86 -13.11 13.65
CA GLU A 170 40.78 -13.04 12.50
C GLU A 170 40.79 -11.65 11.83
N ASP A 171 39.81 -10.79 12.16
CA ASP A 171 39.71 -9.41 11.66
C ASP A 171 40.43 -8.38 12.56
N SER A 172 40.99 -8.81 13.70
CA SER A 172 41.63 -7.96 14.73
C SER A 172 43.16 -7.80 14.60
N ASP A 173 43.70 -7.97 13.39
CA ASP A 173 45.15 -7.84 13.13
C ASP A 173 45.60 -6.37 12.96
N ASP A 174 45.35 -5.54 13.98
CA ASP A 174 46.09 -4.28 14.15
C ASP A 174 47.49 -4.63 14.70
N GLU A 175 48.54 -4.41 13.90
CA GLU A 175 49.94 -4.68 14.29
C GLU A 175 50.47 -3.66 15.34
N ASP A 176 49.75 -2.57 15.63
CA ASP A 176 50.22 -1.42 16.43
C ASP A 176 49.54 -1.22 17.81
N GLU A 177 48.57 -2.04 18.22
CA GLU A 177 48.01 -2.00 19.59
C GLU A 177 48.24 -3.33 20.33
N PRO A 178 48.62 -3.31 21.63
CA PRO A 178 48.71 -4.54 22.40
C PRO A 178 47.35 -5.22 22.40
N ARG A 179 47.30 -6.49 21.96
CA ARG A 179 46.11 -7.36 21.94
C ARG A 179 45.46 -7.45 23.33
N SER A 180 44.71 -6.43 23.70
CA SER A 180 43.67 -6.54 24.71
C SER A 180 42.56 -7.35 24.06
N ARG A 181 42.23 -8.51 24.65
CA ARG A 181 41.05 -9.29 24.24
C ARG A 181 39.80 -8.43 24.41
N SER A 182 39.41 -7.66 23.40
CA SER A 182 38.09 -7.03 23.35
C SER A 182 37.08 -8.06 22.84
N THR A 183 36.81 -9.08 23.65
CA THR A 183 35.76 -10.08 23.42
C THR A 183 34.39 -9.46 23.72
N HIS A 184 34.01 -8.41 22.99
CA HIS A 184 32.70 -7.80 23.10
C HIS A 184 32.10 -7.66 21.70
N HIS A 185 31.54 -8.76 21.20
CA HIS A 185 30.51 -8.69 20.16
C HIS A 185 29.39 -7.78 20.66
N ASP A 186 28.97 -6.81 19.84
CA ASP A 186 27.83 -5.99 20.21
C ASP A 186 26.50 -6.75 20.05
N GLY A 187 25.45 -6.22 20.66
CA GLY A 187 24.14 -6.88 20.68
C GLY A 187 23.49 -7.02 19.30
N VAL A 188 23.95 -6.29 18.28
CA VAL A 188 23.39 -6.36 16.92
C VAL A 188 24.03 -7.50 16.13
N GLU A 189 25.35 -7.66 16.18
CA GLU A 189 26.05 -8.78 15.51
C GLU A 189 25.59 -10.13 16.06
N ARG A 190 25.42 -10.20 17.38
CA ARG A 190 24.88 -11.39 18.03
C ARG A 190 23.49 -11.74 17.50
N ARG A 191 22.59 -10.75 17.42
CA ARG A 191 21.22 -10.95 16.89
C ARG A 191 21.22 -11.38 15.42
N GLN A 192 22.08 -10.81 14.57
CA GLN A 192 22.19 -11.18 13.17
C GLN A 192 22.69 -12.62 12.99
N LYS A 193 23.70 -13.02 13.79
CA LYS A 193 24.18 -14.40 13.81
C LYS A 193 23.10 -15.35 14.32
N ASP A 194 22.42 -15.00 15.41
CA ASP A 194 21.36 -15.84 16.00
C ASP A 194 20.24 -16.04 14.96
N THR A 195 19.83 -14.95 14.28
CA THR A 195 18.86 -15.03 13.17
C THR A 195 19.36 -15.93 12.03
N ALA A 196 20.63 -15.82 11.63
CA ALA A 196 21.20 -16.66 10.57
C ALA A 196 21.24 -18.14 10.98
N GLU A 197 21.60 -18.43 12.23
CA GLU A 197 21.60 -19.78 12.77
C GLU A 197 20.19 -20.37 12.81
N ASP A 198 19.17 -19.61 13.22
CA ASP A 198 17.77 -20.06 13.20
C ASP A 198 17.30 -20.43 11.78
N VAL A 199 17.71 -19.64 10.77
CA VAL A 199 17.42 -19.92 9.36
C VAL A 199 18.11 -21.22 8.91
N PHE A 200 19.39 -21.41 9.24
CA PHE A 200 20.10 -22.62 8.85
C PHE A 200 19.61 -23.86 9.60
N LEU A 201 19.38 -23.77 10.91
CA LEU A 201 18.77 -24.84 11.70
C LEU A 201 17.42 -25.26 11.14
N THR A 202 16.62 -24.31 10.65
CA THR A 202 15.37 -24.60 9.95
C THR A 202 15.61 -25.46 8.69
N LEU A 203 16.61 -25.11 7.87
CA LEU A 203 16.87 -25.79 6.59
C LEU A 203 17.51 -27.17 6.76
N PHE A 204 18.42 -27.30 7.73
CA PHE A 204 19.19 -28.53 7.97
C PHE A 204 18.55 -29.45 9.02
N GLY A 205 17.58 -28.96 9.80
CA GLY A 205 16.82 -29.71 10.80
C GLY A 205 17.55 -29.93 12.13
N SER A 206 18.88 -29.89 12.15
CA SER A 206 19.70 -29.94 13.37
C SER A 206 20.99 -29.13 13.23
N LEU A 207 21.60 -28.81 14.36
CA LEU A 207 22.89 -28.12 14.41
C LEU A 207 24.00 -28.99 13.81
N ASP A 208 23.99 -30.30 14.06
CA ASP A 208 25.02 -31.23 13.59
C ASP A 208 25.06 -31.28 12.06
N VAL A 209 23.91 -31.43 11.41
CA VAL A 209 23.81 -31.51 9.93
C VAL A 209 24.18 -30.18 9.28
N PHE A 210 23.82 -29.06 9.92
CA PHE A 210 24.26 -27.74 9.49
C PHE A 210 25.79 -27.60 9.59
N GLN A 211 26.39 -27.99 10.71
CA GLN A 211 27.84 -27.90 10.93
C GLN A 211 28.64 -28.81 9.99
N GLU A 212 28.13 -30.00 9.65
CA GLU A 212 28.73 -30.89 8.63
C GLU A 212 28.75 -30.25 7.24
N SER A 213 27.73 -29.43 6.93
CA SER A 213 27.61 -28.74 5.64
C SER A 213 28.35 -27.40 5.61
N TRP A 214 28.75 -26.86 6.77
CA TRP A 214 29.37 -25.54 6.90
C TRP A 214 30.89 -25.61 6.93
N SER A 215 31.55 -24.83 6.07
CA SER A 215 32.96 -24.48 6.22
C SER A 215 33.26 -23.13 5.60
N ALA A 216 34.32 -22.46 6.06
CA ALA A 216 34.79 -21.22 5.44
C ALA A 216 35.07 -21.38 3.93
N THR A 217 35.56 -22.55 3.53
CA THR A 217 35.82 -22.89 2.13
C THR A 217 34.52 -23.05 1.34
N ALA A 218 33.54 -23.79 1.86
CA ALA A 218 32.24 -24.01 1.23
C ALA A 218 31.42 -22.70 1.12
N TYR A 219 31.53 -21.80 2.09
CA TYR A 219 30.96 -20.46 2.01
C TYR A 219 31.61 -19.65 0.87
N ARG A 220 32.96 -19.57 0.84
CA ARG A 220 33.70 -18.79 -0.16
C ARG A 220 33.55 -19.32 -1.59
N SER A 221 33.39 -20.63 -1.78
CA SER A 221 33.14 -21.24 -3.10
C SER A 221 31.69 -21.09 -3.58
N GLY A 222 30.80 -20.59 -2.70
CA GLY A 222 29.36 -20.52 -2.92
C GLY A 222 28.65 -21.88 -2.83
N GLU A 223 29.37 -22.97 -2.53
CA GLU A 223 28.82 -24.31 -2.36
C GLU A 223 27.78 -24.37 -1.25
N PHE A 224 28.07 -23.76 -0.09
CA PHE A 224 27.15 -23.76 1.05
C PHE A 224 25.80 -23.10 0.70
N VAL A 225 25.84 -21.99 -0.04
CA VAL A 225 24.62 -21.30 -0.48
C VAL A 225 23.81 -22.18 -1.45
N ARG A 226 24.48 -22.89 -2.37
CA ARG A 226 23.81 -23.84 -3.28
C ARG A 226 23.16 -25.00 -2.54
N ILE A 227 23.82 -25.54 -1.51
CA ILE A 227 23.24 -26.57 -0.63
C ILE A 227 21.98 -26.03 0.05
N CYS A 228 22.05 -24.82 0.60
CA CYS A 228 20.90 -24.17 1.23
C CYS A 228 19.75 -23.95 0.24
N GLN A 229 20.03 -23.59 -1.02
CA GLN A 229 19.01 -23.44 -2.06
C GLN A 229 18.26 -24.76 -2.33
N MET A 230 18.98 -25.87 -2.50
CA MET A 230 18.37 -27.19 -2.68
C MET A 230 17.50 -27.58 -1.47
N LYS A 231 17.98 -27.32 -0.24
CA LYS A 231 17.22 -27.56 0.99
C LYS A 231 15.95 -26.71 1.08
N CYS A 232 16.01 -25.44 0.64
CA CYS A 232 14.82 -24.58 0.56
C CYS A 232 13.77 -25.17 -0.38
N GLU A 233 14.19 -25.65 -1.56
CA GLU A 233 13.29 -26.24 -2.56
C GLU A 233 12.65 -27.53 -2.06
N GLU A 234 13.44 -28.41 -1.43
CA GLU A 234 12.93 -29.61 -0.75
C GLU A 234 11.87 -29.28 0.31
N ALA A 235 12.14 -28.28 1.16
CA ALA A 235 11.24 -27.87 2.23
C ALA A 235 9.93 -27.26 1.69
N ILE A 236 10.03 -26.38 0.69
CA ILE A 236 8.87 -25.75 0.04
C ILE A 236 8.01 -26.81 -0.66
N TYR A 237 8.64 -27.77 -1.36
CA TYR A 237 7.93 -28.84 -2.05
C TYR A 237 7.14 -29.73 -1.07
N LYS A 238 7.71 -30.08 0.08
CA LYS A 238 7.05 -30.87 1.14
C LYS A 238 5.77 -30.21 1.66
N GLU A 239 5.72 -28.88 1.67
CA GLU A 239 4.53 -28.12 2.09
C GLU A 239 3.49 -27.91 0.97
N GLY A 240 3.69 -28.51 -0.21
CA GLY A 240 2.82 -28.33 -1.37
C GLY A 240 3.07 -27.03 -2.13
N GLY A 241 4.19 -26.35 -1.84
CA GLY A 241 4.57 -25.06 -2.43
C GLY A 241 5.33 -25.16 -3.75
N GLY A 242 5.27 -26.28 -4.48
CA GLY A 242 6.05 -26.49 -5.72
C GLY A 242 5.81 -25.43 -6.80
N SER A 243 4.64 -24.79 -6.81
CA SER A 243 4.30 -23.63 -7.67
C SER A 243 4.69 -22.27 -7.07
N GLY A 244 5.44 -22.28 -5.96
CA GLY A 244 5.79 -21.11 -5.15
C GLY A 244 4.70 -20.66 -4.17
N THR A 245 3.58 -21.38 -4.07
CA THR A 245 2.48 -21.07 -3.14
C THR A 245 1.92 -22.35 -2.53
N ALA A 246 1.78 -22.41 -1.21
CA ALA A 246 1.07 -23.48 -0.50
C ALA A 246 -0.29 -22.99 -0.02
N ILE A 247 -1.29 -23.87 0.02
CA ILE A 247 -2.65 -23.53 0.48
C ILE A 247 -3.01 -24.39 1.69
N LYS A 248 -3.54 -23.77 2.74
CA LYS A 248 -4.05 -24.43 3.95
C LYS A 248 -5.52 -24.08 4.16
N PHE A 249 -6.29 -25.03 4.68
CA PHE A 249 -7.72 -24.86 4.98
C PHE A 249 -8.00 -25.21 6.44
N ALA A 250 -9.01 -24.56 7.03
CA ALA A 250 -9.45 -24.83 8.39
C ALA A 250 -10.92 -24.43 8.62
N GLU A 251 -11.57 -25.12 9.56
CA GLU A 251 -12.95 -24.82 9.98
C GLU A 251 -13.06 -23.72 11.05
N ASN A 252 -11.97 -23.42 11.74
CA ASN A 252 -11.94 -22.38 12.77
C ASN A 252 -10.57 -21.67 12.81
N GLN A 253 -10.54 -20.48 13.41
CA GLN A 253 -9.34 -19.66 13.43
C GLN A 253 -8.18 -20.30 14.22
N LYS A 254 -8.48 -21.08 15.27
CA LYS A 254 -7.44 -21.70 16.11
C LYS A 254 -6.66 -22.76 15.32
N ASP A 255 -7.36 -23.58 14.56
CA ASP A 255 -6.74 -24.61 13.71
C ASP A 255 -5.97 -23.99 12.55
N LEU A 256 -6.49 -22.92 11.94
CA LEU A 256 -5.77 -22.19 10.91
C LEU A 256 -4.45 -21.64 11.47
N VAL A 257 -4.50 -20.91 12.58
CA VAL A 257 -3.33 -20.30 13.19
C VAL A 257 -2.32 -21.35 13.64
N LYS A 258 -2.77 -22.51 14.14
CA LYS A 258 -1.87 -23.64 14.44
C LYS A 258 -1.11 -24.11 13.20
N GLN A 259 -1.77 -24.19 12.04
CA GLN A 259 -1.13 -24.55 10.77
C GLN A 259 -0.20 -23.45 10.23
N LEU A 260 -0.54 -22.18 10.45
CA LEU A 260 0.21 -21.03 9.94
C LEU A 260 1.40 -20.62 10.80
N LYS A 261 1.39 -20.93 12.11
CA LYS A 261 2.47 -20.54 13.04
C LYS A 261 3.89 -20.82 12.50
N PRO A 262 4.22 -22.01 11.96
CA PRO A 262 5.55 -22.29 11.42
C PRO A 262 5.97 -21.40 10.23
N PHE A 263 5.03 -20.76 9.56
CA PHE A 263 5.25 -19.85 8.42
C PHE A 263 5.29 -18.37 8.81
N LEU A 264 4.90 -18.05 10.04
CA LEU A 264 4.81 -16.67 10.55
C LEU A 264 5.87 -16.37 11.62
N THR A 265 6.26 -17.38 12.40
CA THR A 265 7.19 -17.26 13.53
C THR A 265 7.92 -18.59 13.79
N GLU A 266 8.95 -18.54 14.63
CA GLU A 266 9.60 -19.73 15.16
C GLU A 266 8.68 -20.50 16.13
N VAL A 267 8.73 -21.83 16.06
CA VAL A 267 8.02 -22.76 16.95
C VAL A 267 9.01 -23.86 17.36
N LYS A 268 9.25 -23.99 18.68
CA LYS A 268 10.19 -24.97 19.22
C LYS A 268 9.84 -26.40 18.79
N GLY A 269 10.83 -27.13 18.29
CA GLY A 269 10.69 -28.54 17.89
C GLY A 269 9.95 -28.76 16.57
N VAL A 270 9.66 -27.70 15.80
CA VAL A 270 9.01 -27.77 14.49
C VAL A 270 9.90 -27.07 13.46
N THR A 271 10.03 -27.64 12.26
CA THR A 271 10.68 -26.96 11.13
C THR A 271 9.83 -25.77 10.71
N CYS A 272 10.34 -24.55 10.87
CA CYS A 272 9.57 -23.32 10.65
C CYS A 272 10.03 -22.56 9.42
N LEU A 273 9.25 -22.60 8.33
CA LEU A 273 9.63 -21.99 7.05
C LEU A 273 9.38 -20.47 6.96
N TRP A 274 9.04 -19.80 8.07
CA TRP A 274 8.85 -18.35 8.11
C TRP A 274 9.96 -17.50 7.44
N PRO A 275 11.26 -17.90 7.41
CA PRO A 275 12.28 -17.13 6.70
C PRO A 275 12.07 -17.10 5.18
N LEU A 276 11.48 -18.16 4.62
CA LEU A 276 11.28 -18.34 3.18
C LEU A 276 9.96 -17.77 2.67
N VAL A 277 9.11 -17.26 3.56
CA VAL A 277 7.79 -16.73 3.24
C VAL A 277 7.91 -15.28 2.81
N ASP A 278 7.33 -14.95 1.66
CA ASP A 278 7.19 -13.58 1.15
C ASP A 278 5.99 -12.91 1.81
N HIS A 279 4.82 -13.55 1.74
CA HIS A 279 3.61 -13.14 2.47
C HIS A 279 2.64 -14.30 2.67
N VAL A 280 1.74 -14.15 3.65
CA VAL A 280 0.61 -15.06 3.87
C VAL A 280 -0.70 -14.31 3.63
N THR A 281 -1.60 -14.86 2.82
CA THR A 281 -2.95 -14.30 2.61
C THR A 281 -3.97 -15.16 3.33
N VAL A 282 -4.50 -14.68 4.45
CA VAL A 282 -5.59 -15.30 5.21
C VAL A 282 -6.92 -14.87 4.60
N LYS A 283 -7.76 -15.82 4.23
CA LYS A 283 -9.05 -15.58 3.59
C LYS A 283 -10.18 -16.22 4.37
N PHE A 284 -11.22 -15.45 4.65
CA PHE A 284 -12.39 -15.90 5.42
C PHE A 284 -13.61 -15.02 5.13
N ASN A 285 -14.79 -15.51 5.51
CA ASN A 285 -16.02 -14.74 5.37
C ASN A 285 -16.16 -13.74 6.52
N ASN A 286 -16.07 -12.45 6.20
CA ASN A 286 -16.26 -11.34 7.12
C ASN A 286 -16.91 -10.17 6.38
N GLU A 287 -17.87 -9.49 7.02
CA GLU A 287 -18.62 -8.39 6.39
C GLU A 287 -17.72 -7.23 5.92
N LEU A 288 -16.66 -6.93 6.66
CA LEU A 288 -15.72 -5.87 6.29
C LEU A 288 -14.97 -6.22 5.01
N LEU A 289 -14.45 -7.44 4.92
CA LEU A 289 -13.74 -7.92 3.73
C LEU A 289 -14.68 -8.05 2.52
N GLN A 290 -15.90 -8.55 2.74
CA GLN A 290 -16.95 -8.65 1.72
C GLN A 290 -17.34 -7.28 1.14
N SER A 291 -17.19 -6.20 1.93
CA SER A 291 -17.47 -4.84 1.47
C SER A 291 -16.49 -4.33 0.40
N GLY A 292 -15.40 -5.05 0.13
CA GLY A 292 -14.38 -4.67 -0.84
C GLY A 292 -13.11 -4.10 -0.20
N ILE A 293 -12.73 -4.63 0.97
CA ILE A 293 -11.51 -4.24 1.69
C ILE A 293 -10.52 -5.42 1.73
N GLU A 294 -9.24 -5.12 1.56
CA GLU A 294 -8.11 -5.99 1.89
C GLU A 294 -7.23 -5.30 2.93
N ILE A 295 -6.97 -5.93 4.06
CA ILE A 295 -6.10 -5.38 5.12
C ILE A 295 -4.74 -6.08 5.09
N ILE A 296 -3.66 -5.32 5.10
CA ILE A 296 -2.28 -5.79 5.02
C ILE A 296 -1.55 -5.43 6.32
N ASP A 297 -1.24 -6.41 7.15
CA ASP A 297 -0.37 -6.25 8.32
C ASP A 297 1.09 -6.25 7.87
N LEU A 298 1.75 -5.10 8.01
CA LEU A 298 3.16 -4.96 7.69
C LEU A 298 4.03 -5.13 8.95
N PRO A 299 5.19 -5.80 8.86
CA PRO A 299 6.15 -5.89 9.95
C PRO A 299 6.48 -4.50 10.52
N GLY A 300 6.71 -4.43 11.83
CA GLY A 300 7.00 -3.15 12.48
C GLY A 300 8.39 -2.62 12.18
N TRP A 301 8.54 -1.28 12.16
CA TRP A 301 9.84 -0.63 12.09
C TRP A 301 10.65 -1.02 13.35
N GLY A 302 11.71 -1.80 13.17
CA GLY A 302 12.46 -2.47 14.25
C GLY A 302 12.93 -3.89 13.91
N ASP A 303 12.46 -4.46 12.80
CA ASP A 303 13.04 -5.70 12.24
C ASP A 303 14.51 -5.46 11.85
N VAL A 304 15.38 -6.41 12.23
CA VAL A 304 16.83 -6.37 11.96
C VAL A 304 17.14 -6.80 10.52
N ASN A 305 16.19 -7.46 9.85
CA ASN A 305 16.36 -7.93 8.48
C ASN A 305 16.02 -6.83 7.47
N LEU A 306 17.05 -6.18 6.93
CA LEU A 306 16.94 -5.09 5.96
C LEU A 306 16.11 -5.47 4.71
N SER A 307 16.20 -6.73 4.25
CA SER A 307 15.42 -7.20 3.10
C SER A 307 13.91 -7.19 3.37
N ARG A 308 13.49 -7.44 4.61
CA ARG A 308 12.08 -7.41 5.03
C ARG A 308 11.57 -5.99 5.18
N VAL A 309 12.40 -5.08 5.71
CA VAL A 309 12.07 -3.66 5.82
C VAL A 309 11.83 -3.08 4.43
N ARG A 310 12.76 -3.30 3.48
CA ARG A 310 12.61 -2.84 2.09
C ARG A 310 11.37 -3.42 1.42
N HIS A 311 11.11 -4.73 1.61
CA HIS A 311 9.92 -5.34 1.02
C HIS A 311 8.61 -4.80 1.62
N ALA A 312 8.58 -4.49 2.93
CA ALA A 312 7.43 -3.83 3.53
C ALA A 312 7.25 -2.41 2.97
N GLU A 313 8.31 -1.64 2.76
CA GLU A 313 8.27 -0.31 2.13
C GLU A 313 7.74 -0.35 0.69
N GLU A 314 8.15 -1.34 -0.11
CA GLU A 314 7.61 -1.55 -1.47
C GLU A 314 6.08 -1.72 -1.46
N ILE A 315 5.55 -2.42 -0.47
CA ILE A 315 4.11 -2.63 -0.35
C ILE A 315 3.41 -1.33 0.04
N LYS A 316 3.96 -0.56 1.00
CA LYS A 316 3.41 0.74 1.43
C LYS A 316 3.16 1.65 0.23
N ASP A 317 4.12 1.73 -0.69
CA ASP A 317 4.02 2.60 -1.86
C ASP A 317 2.91 2.19 -2.86
N THR A 318 2.30 1.01 -2.70
CA THR A 318 1.26 0.45 -3.59
C THR A 318 -0.14 0.35 -2.98
N VAL A 319 -0.32 0.69 -1.71
CA VAL A 319 -1.63 0.64 -1.05
C VAL A 319 -2.45 1.91 -1.29
N ASP A 320 -3.76 1.77 -1.14
CA ASP A 320 -4.71 2.88 -1.31
C ASP A 320 -4.80 3.73 -0.04
N VAL A 321 -4.69 3.09 1.14
CA VAL A 321 -4.80 3.73 2.46
C VAL A 321 -3.72 3.23 3.40
N GLU A 322 -3.08 4.16 4.12
CA GLU A 322 -2.08 3.85 5.14
C GLU A 322 -2.61 4.18 6.54
N ILE A 323 -2.58 3.20 7.45
CA ILE A 323 -2.95 3.37 8.86
C ILE A 323 -1.70 3.19 9.73
N ILE A 324 -1.31 4.26 10.41
CA ILE A 324 -0.12 4.30 11.27
C ILE A 324 -0.55 4.18 12.73
N LEU A 325 -0.26 3.03 13.31
CA LEU A 325 -0.50 2.70 14.72
C LEU A 325 0.72 3.06 15.56
N ALA A 326 0.48 3.78 16.64
CA ALA A 326 1.48 4.03 17.66
C ALA A 326 0.84 4.05 19.05
N ASP A 327 1.64 3.71 20.06
CA ASP A 327 1.22 3.82 21.45
C ASP A 327 0.84 5.27 21.76
N THR A 328 -0.33 5.50 22.36
CA THR A 328 -0.84 6.85 22.65
C THR A 328 0.17 7.70 23.46
N ILE A 329 1.05 7.09 24.26
CA ILE A 329 2.09 7.79 25.02
C ILE A 329 3.19 8.36 24.11
N ARG A 330 3.48 7.67 23.01
CA ARG A 330 4.63 7.95 22.13
C ARG A 330 4.24 8.57 20.79
N ILE A 331 2.97 8.46 20.38
CA ILE A 331 2.50 8.86 19.04
C ILE A 331 2.87 10.30 18.66
N ALA A 332 2.87 11.21 19.64
CA ALA A 332 3.22 12.60 19.43
C ALA A 332 4.67 12.94 19.80
N SER A 333 5.51 12.01 20.22
CA SER A 333 6.91 12.26 20.62
C SER A 333 7.94 11.44 19.85
N ASP A 334 7.52 10.36 19.19
CA ASP A 334 8.39 9.49 18.39
C ASP A 334 8.62 10.08 16.98
N ASP A 335 9.85 10.50 16.70
CA ASP A 335 10.23 11.09 15.42
C ASP A 335 10.01 10.15 14.23
N LYS A 336 10.12 8.82 14.43
CA LYS A 336 9.83 7.85 13.37
C LYS A 336 8.34 7.84 13.03
N VAL A 337 7.46 7.93 14.03
CA VAL A 337 6.01 7.99 13.78
C VAL A 337 5.65 9.26 12.99
N ILE A 338 6.25 10.40 13.35
CA ILE A 338 6.03 11.68 12.67
C ILE A 338 6.60 11.68 11.25
N SER A 339 7.81 11.15 11.04
CA SER A 339 8.42 11.06 9.72
C SER A 339 7.65 10.11 8.80
N SER A 340 7.23 8.95 9.31
CA SER A 340 6.38 8.00 8.59
C SER A 340 5.03 8.62 8.21
N ALA A 341 4.38 9.35 9.12
CA ALA A 341 3.12 10.03 8.81
C ALA A 341 3.28 11.10 7.73
N ARG A 342 4.37 11.87 7.75
CA ARG A 342 4.67 12.86 6.70
C ARG A 342 4.93 12.20 5.35
N ALA A 343 5.67 11.10 5.33
CA ALA A 343 5.91 10.32 4.10
C ALA A 343 4.60 9.77 3.53
N ALA A 344 3.79 9.13 4.37
CA ALA A 344 2.48 8.60 3.96
C ALA A 344 1.57 9.69 3.37
N VAL A 345 1.52 10.87 4.01
CA VAL A 345 0.72 12.00 3.51
C VAL A 345 1.23 12.51 2.17
N ALA A 346 2.55 12.54 1.96
CA ALA A 346 3.12 12.90 0.67
C ALA A 346 2.76 11.89 -0.44
N HIS A 347 2.66 10.60 -0.10
CA HIS A 347 2.42 9.52 -1.08
C HIS A 347 0.95 9.27 -1.40
N HIS A 348 0.09 9.35 -0.39
CA HIS A 348 -1.32 8.97 -0.50
C HIS A 348 -2.29 10.15 -0.36
N GLY A 349 -1.80 11.29 0.12
CA GLY A 349 -2.63 12.44 0.52
C GLY A 349 -3.23 12.25 1.91
N ALA A 350 -3.48 13.34 2.63
CA ALA A 350 -3.93 13.28 4.03
C ALA A 350 -5.28 12.57 4.24
N ALA A 351 -6.17 12.57 3.23
CA ALA A 351 -7.44 11.86 3.31
C ALA A 351 -7.28 10.33 3.43
N ASN A 352 -6.22 9.79 2.83
CA ASN A 352 -5.92 8.36 2.74
C ASN A 352 -4.90 7.90 3.80
N VAL A 353 -4.58 8.75 4.77
CA VAL A 353 -3.68 8.42 5.88
C VAL A 353 -4.43 8.61 7.18
N LYS A 354 -4.38 7.61 8.05
CA LYS A 354 -5.00 7.67 9.39
C LYS A 354 -3.98 7.35 10.47
N MET A 355 -4.03 8.13 11.54
CA MET A 355 -3.26 7.88 12.75
C MET A 355 -4.13 7.10 13.73
N VAL A 356 -3.58 6.07 14.36
CA VAL A 356 -4.28 5.27 15.38
C VAL A 356 -3.44 5.25 16.65
N ALA A 357 -3.88 6.01 17.65
CA ALA A 357 -3.33 6.02 18.98
C ALA A 357 -3.86 4.82 19.77
N THR A 358 -3.06 3.76 19.86
CA THR A 358 -3.45 2.53 20.55
C THR A 358 -3.21 2.63 22.06
N LYS A 359 -3.83 1.72 22.82
CA LYS A 359 -3.70 1.60 24.28
C LYS A 359 -4.12 2.87 25.01
N ILE A 360 -5.18 3.53 24.53
CA ILE A 360 -5.70 4.73 25.18
C ILE A 360 -6.12 4.47 26.63
N ASP A 361 -6.55 3.24 26.92
CA ASP A 361 -6.90 2.66 28.23
C ASP A 361 -5.72 2.46 29.18
N ALA A 362 -4.48 2.44 28.69
CA ALA A 362 -3.29 2.21 29.51
C ALA A 362 -2.98 3.43 30.40
N ILE A 363 -3.67 3.49 31.54
CA ILE A 363 -3.57 4.53 32.56
C ILE A 363 -3.33 3.87 33.91
N SER A 364 -2.18 4.15 34.52
CA SER A 364 -1.82 3.62 35.84
C SER A 364 -2.60 4.30 36.96
N ASN A 365 -2.78 3.61 38.10
CA ASN A 365 -3.45 4.20 39.27
C ASN A 365 -2.74 5.45 39.80
N ASN A 366 -1.41 5.52 39.69
CA ASN A 366 -0.63 6.71 40.05
C ASN A 366 -0.91 7.88 39.11
N GLN A 367 -1.10 7.62 37.81
CA GLN A 367 -1.53 8.66 36.90
C GLN A 367 -2.95 9.10 37.25
N MET A 368 -3.87 8.16 37.50
CA MET A 368 -5.25 8.47 37.88
C MET A 368 -5.33 9.39 39.11
N SER A 369 -4.50 9.17 40.14
CA SER A 369 -4.51 9.98 41.37
C SER A 369 -3.85 11.35 41.24
N GLN A 370 -3.07 11.60 40.19
CA GLN A 370 -2.43 12.89 39.93
C GLN A 370 -3.33 13.89 39.21
N TYR A 371 -4.43 13.45 38.62
CA TYR A 371 -5.36 14.34 37.92
C TYR A 371 -6.29 15.03 38.92
N THR A 372 -6.27 16.36 38.88
CA THR A 372 -7.06 17.23 39.76
C THR A 372 -7.73 18.32 38.90
N GLY A 373 -8.83 18.87 39.37
CA GLY A 373 -9.58 19.94 38.72
C GLY A 373 -10.76 19.48 37.85
N GLY A 374 -11.66 20.42 37.58
CA GLY A 374 -12.79 20.23 36.67
C GLY A 374 -13.75 19.11 37.10
N ASN A 375 -14.05 18.18 36.21
CA ASN A 375 -14.99 17.08 36.44
C ASN A 375 -14.41 15.94 37.30
N TYR A 376 -13.09 15.87 37.48
CA TYR A 376 -12.42 14.80 38.22
C TYR A 376 -12.67 14.90 39.72
N ASP A 377 -12.54 16.10 40.29
CA ASP A 377 -12.70 16.33 41.73
C ASP A 377 -14.10 15.93 42.21
N GLY A 378 -15.12 16.18 41.39
CA GLY A 378 -16.50 15.77 41.68
C GLY A 378 -16.67 14.25 41.74
N ILE A 379 -16.06 13.52 40.79
CA ILE A 379 -16.13 12.05 40.75
C ILE A 379 -15.33 11.44 41.91
N VAL A 380 -14.12 11.96 42.16
CA VAL A 380 -13.26 11.51 43.27
C VAL A 380 -13.95 11.74 44.61
N LYS A 381 -14.61 12.90 44.78
CA LYS A 381 -15.41 13.16 45.98
C LYS A 381 -16.55 12.15 46.13
N LEU A 382 -17.28 11.83 45.06
CA LEU A 382 -18.33 10.80 45.12
C LEU A 382 -17.79 9.43 45.50
N ILE A 383 -16.58 9.06 45.04
CA ILE A 383 -15.91 7.82 45.44
C ILE A 383 -15.60 7.86 46.94
N GLN A 384 -15.01 8.94 47.44
CA GLN A 384 -14.69 9.11 48.87
C GLN A 384 -15.95 9.08 49.75
N ASP A 385 -17.00 9.79 49.34
CA ASP A 385 -18.28 9.81 50.05
C ASP A 385 -18.89 8.38 50.11
N THR A 386 -18.76 7.61 49.03
CA THR A 386 -19.20 6.21 48.96
C THR A 386 -18.35 5.29 49.84
N GLU A 387 -17.03 5.50 49.91
CA GLU A 387 -16.13 4.76 50.82
C GLU A 387 -16.43 5.04 52.29
N GLN A 388 -16.76 6.29 52.64
CA GLN A 388 -17.19 6.64 53.98
C GLN A 388 -18.51 5.98 54.35
N GLN A 389 -19.47 5.93 53.43
CA GLN A 389 -20.75 5.22 53.65
C GLN A 389 -20.54 3.71 53.82
N ASP A 390 -19.62 3.10 53.07
CA ASP A 390 -19.28 1.69 53.22
C ASP A 390 -18.65 1.38 54.59
N ALA A 391 -17.75 2.26 55.06
CA ALA A 391 -17.09 2.14 56.36
C ALA A 391 -18.04 2.37 57.56
N GLN A 392 -19.16 3.06 57.35
CA GLN A 392 -20.19 3.31 58.36
C GLN A 392 -21.21 2.17 58.48
N LEU A 393 -21.20 1.18 57.58
CA LEU A 393 -22.05 0.00 57.70
C LEU A 393 -21.45 -0.98 58.71
N ASP A 394 -22.25 -1.36 59.72
CA ASP A 394 -21.86 -2.32 60.77
C ASP A 394 -21.23 -3.60 60.19
N GLU A 395 -20.31 -4.21 60.95
CA GLU A 395 -19.63 -5.47 60.56
C GLU A 395 -20.55 -6.70 60.68
N ASP A 396 -21.77 -6.54 61.20
CA ASP A 396 -22.73 -7.62 61.34
C ASP A 396 -23.09 -8.22 59.96
N GLU A 397 -22.87 -9.53 59.81
CA GLU A 397 -23.12 -10.30 58.57
C GLU A 397 -24.62 -10.61 58.35
N ASP A 398 -25.51 -9.64 58.60
CA ASP A 398 -26.92 -9.83 58.27
C ASP A 398 -27.17 -9.67 56.75
N ASP A 399 -28.21 -10.35 56.25
CA ASP A 399 -28.49 -10.45 54.81
C ASP A 399 -28.75 -9.07 54.14
N GLU A 400 -29.26 -8.09 54.89
CA GLU A 400 -29.55 -6.76 54.37
C GLU A 400 -28.29 -5.88 54.30
N THR A 401 -27.39 -5.98 55.27
CA THR A 401 -26.10 -5.27 55.27
C THR A 401 -25.19 -5.79 54.15
N LEU A 402 -25.16 -7.12 53.95
CA LEU A 402 -24.42 -7.74 52.84
C LEU A 402 -24.94 -7.29 51.46
N LYS A 403 -26.26 -7.14 51.28
CA LYS A 403 -26.84 -6.62 50.03
C LYS A 403 -26.44 -5.16 49.78
N LYS A 404 -26.47 -4.31 50.81
CA LYS A 404 -26.07 -2.90 50.71
C LYS A 404 -24.59 -2.76 50.37
N LYS A 405 -23.69 -3.48 51.06
CA LYS A 405 -22.25 -3.52 50.76
C LYS A 405 -21.99 -3.92 49.30
N ASN A 406 -22.67 -4.96 48.80
CA ASN A 406 -22.56 -5.39 47.40
C ASN A 406 -23.04 -4.35 46.38
N ILE A 407 -24.08 -3.57 46.70
CA ILE A 407 -24.54 -2.46 45.84
C ILE A 407 -23.50 -1.34 45.84
N ILE A 408 -22.97 -0.99 47.01
CA ILE A 408 -21.95 0.05 47.18
C ILE A 408 -20.66 -0.31 46.42
N ASP A 409 -20.18 -1.55 46.54
CA ASP A 409 -18.99 -2.03 45.80
C ASP A 409 -19.16 -1.90 44.28
N LYS A 410 -20.35 -2.23 43.78
CA LYS A 410 -20.69 -2.08 42.36
C LYS A 410 -20.80 -0.61 41.96
N TYR A 411 -21.29 0.24 42.85
CA TYR A 411 -21.37 1.68 42.61
C TYR A 411 -19.98 2.32 42.57
N LYS A 412 -19.06 1.93 43.47
CA LYS A 412 -17.64 2.32 43.40
C LYS A 412 -17.02 1.91 42.07
N SER A 413 -17.24 0.65 41.66
CA SER A 413 -16.79 0.16 40.34
C SER A 413 -17.36 0.99 39.18
N TYR A 414 -18.63 1.43 39.26
CA TYR A 414 -19.22 2.33 38.27
C TYR A 414 -18.52 3.70 38.24
N LEU A 415 -18.30 4.32 39.39
CA LEU A 415 -17.62 5.62 39.49
C LEU A 415 -16.18 5.55 38.97
N ASP A 416 -15.44 4.48 39.27
CA ASP A 416 -14.10 4.24 38.73
C ASP A 416 -14.10 4.16 37.20
N ARG A 417 -15.12 3.53 36.60
CA ARG A 417 -15.28 3.48 35.14
C ARG A 417 -15.53 4.87 34.56
N ILE A 418 -16.43 5.66 35.17
CA ILE A 418 -16.70 7.04 34.73
C ILE A 418 -15.44 7.92 34.84
N LEU A 419 -14.65 7.76 35.90
CA LEU A 419 -13.38 8.46 36.08
C LEU A 419 -12.39 8.11 34.96
N ARG A 420 -12.22 6.80 34.66
CA ARG A 420 -11.37 6.31 33.57
C ARG A 420 -11.84 6.80 32.20
N GLN A 421 -13.14 6.75 31.93
CA GLN A 421 -13.74 7.24 30.67
C GLN A 421 -13.46 8.73 30.46
N THR A 422 -13.68 9.55 31.50
CA THR A 422 -13.38 10.99 31.44
C THR A 422 -11.91 11.23 31.10
N LYS A 423 -11.01 10.45 31.71
CA LYS A 423 -9.57 10.54 31.44
C LYS A 423 -9.19 10.17 30.02
N VAL A 424 -9.77 9.08 29.51
CA VAL A 424 -9.56 8.62 28.14
C VAL A 424 -10.01 9.67 27.13
N SER A 425 -11.16 10.31 27.35
CA SER A 425 -11.66 11.39 26.47
C SER A 425 -10.72 12.60 26.42
N GLU A 426 -10.31 13.13 27.58
CA GLU A 426 -9.41 14.29 27.63
C GLU A 426 -8.04 13.96 27.00
N ARG A 427 -7.51 12.75 27.29
CA ARG A 427 -6.26 12.27 26.70
C ARG A 427 -6.35 12.16 25.19
N ALA A 428 -7.49 11.70 24.65
CA ALA A 428 -7.72 11.63 23.22
C ALA A 428 -7.69 13.03 22.58
N GLU A 429 -8.35 14.02 23.18
CA GLU A 429 -8.37 15.41 22.72
C GLU A 429 -6.96 16.03 22.72
N ASP A 430 -6.22 15.91 23.84
CA ASP A 430 -4.85 16.43 23.98
C ASP A 430 -3.88 15.78 22.98
N THR A 431 -3.92 14.46 22.84
CA THR A 431 -3.08 13.74 21.89
C THR A 431 -3.40 14.13 20.44
N THR A 432 -4.68 14.26 20.07
CA THR A 432 -5.08 14.74 18.74
C THR A 432 -4.54 16.15 18.47
N ALA A 433 -4.67 17.07 19.42
CA ALA A 433 -4.19 18.45 19.27
C ALA A 433 -2.66 18.51 19.12
N LYS A 434 -1.92 17.75 19.94
CA LYS A 434 -0.45 17.63 19.86
C LYS A 434 0.02 17.06 18.52
N LEU A 435 -0.65 16.00 18.05
CA LEU A 435 -0.30 15.36 16.79
C LEU A 435 -0.59 16.29 15.61
N ALA A 436 -1.74 16.98 15.62
CA ALA A 436 -2.06 17.97 14.62
C ALA A 436 -1.02 19.09 14.55
N ALA A 437 -0.60 19.64 15.69
CA ALA A 437 0.44 20.67 15.74
C ALA A 437 1.79 20.20 15.16
N LYS A 438 2.15 18.92 15.33
CA LYS A 438 3.40 18.35 14.78
C LYS A 438 3.33 18.02 13.30
N LEU A 439 2.16 17.61 12.82
CA LEU A 439 1.93 17.23 11.42
C LEU A 439 1.53 18.41 10.54
N GLN A 440 1.13 19.55 11.12
CA GLN A 440 0.94 20.80 10.39
C GLN A 440 2.23 21.20 9.68
N SER A 441 2.20 21.12 8.35
CA SER A 441 3.18 21.77 7.48
C SER A 441 2.78 23.23 7.24
N ARG A 442 3.64 24.03 6.58
CA ARG A 442 3.35 25.45 6.26
C ARG A 442 2.05 25.67 5.45
N ASN A 443 1.46 24.61 4.88
CA ASN A 443 0.16 24.65 4.19
C ASN A 443 -0.92 23.96 5.03
N ALA A 444 -1.83 24.75 5.60
CA ALA A 444 -2.72 24.43 6.72
C ALA A 444 -3.91 23.48 6.45
N GLN A 445 -3.89 22.59 5.45
CA GLN A 445 -5.07 21.78 5.08
C GLN A 445 -4.92 20.25 5.17
N ASN A 446 -3.75 19.70 5.47
CA ASN A 446 -3.48 18.27 5.25
C ASN A 446 -2.96 17.55 6.51
N VAL A 447 -3.73 17.53 7.60
CA VAL A 447 -3.43 16.70 8.77
C VAL A 447 -4.25 15.40 8.72
N PRO A 448 -3.62 14.22 8.81
CA PRO A 448 -4.31 12.95 8.98
C PRO A 448 -5.27 12.93 10.16
N GLU A 449 -6.43 12.33 9.97
CA GLU A 449 -7.39 12.08 11.05
C GLU A 449 -6.81 11.07 12.05
N THR A 450 -7.13 11.26 13.33
CA THR A 450 -6.62 10.43 14.43
C THR A 450 -7.75 9.67 15.13
N PHE A 451 -7.63 8.34 15.19
CA PHE A 451 -8.47 7.48 16.00
C PHE A 451 -7.74 7.10 17.29
N HIS A 452 -8.49 6.96 18.38
CA HIS A 452 -7.97 6.49 19.66
C HIS A 452 -8.59 5.13 19.96
N THR A 453 -7.76 4.12 20.17
CA THR A 453 -8.26 2.74 20.28
C THR A 453 -7.82 2.02 21.55
N SER A 454 -8.76 1.27 22.12
CA SER A 454 -8.54 0.26 23.15
C SER A 454 -8.99 -1.09 22.62
N ALA A 455 -8.09 -1.80 21.94
CA ALA A 455 -8.37 -3.15 21.48
C ALA A 455 -8.51 -4.12 22.66
N SER A 456 -7.81 -3.89 23.78
CA SER A 456 -7.93 -4.65 25.03
C SER A 456 -9.36 -4.66 25.55
N ASP A 457 -9.92 -3.49 25.88
CA ASP A 457 -11.29 -3.37 26.40
C ASP A 457 -12.31 -3.91 25.38
N TYR A 458 -12.13 -3.63 24.08
CA TYR A 458 -13.03 -4.18 23.05
C TYR A 458 -13.04 -5.72 23.06
N MET A 459 -11.88 -6.37 23.16
CA MET A 459 -11.80 -7.82 23.17
C MET A 459 -12.53 -8.44 24.39
N GLU A 460 -12.55 -7.75 25.53
CA GLU A 460 -13.30 -8.18 26.71
C GLU A 460 -14.83 -8.14 26.50
N TRP A 461 -15.33 -7.28 25.62
CA TRP A 461 -16.75 -7.22 25.25
C TRP A 461 -17.21 -8.40 24.37
N ILE A 462 -16.30 -9.10 23.71
CA ILE A 462 -16.65 -10.12 22.69
C ILE A 462 -16.27 -11.55 23.10
N LYS A 463 -15.33 -11.71 24.05
CA LYS A 463 -14.86 -13.03 24.52
C LYS A 463 -15.93 -13.81 25.30
N PRO A 464 -16.57 -13.26 26.34
CA PRO A 464 -17.52 -14.02 27.16
C PRO A 464 -18.91 -14.00 26.50
N SER A 465 -19.64 -15.11 26.54
CA SER A 465 -21.04 -15.13 26.07
C SER A 465 -21.97 -14.28 26.95
N LYS A 466 -21.63 -14.13 28.23
CA LYS A 466 -22.32 -13.29 29.22
C LYS A 466 -21.31 -12.55 30.08
N ILE A 467 -21.56 -11.26 30.31
CA ILE A 467 -20.68 -10.35 31.04
C ILE A 467 -21.44 -9.85 32.27
N SER A 468 -20.98 -10.26 33.45
CA SER A 468 -21.53 -9.77 34.72
C SER A 468 -21.09 -8.33 34.98
N PHE A 469 -21.87 -7.58 35.75
CA PHE A 469 -21.54 -6.18 36.05
C PHE A 469 -20.10 -5.97 36.56
N LYS A 470 -19.58 -6.87 37.40
CA LYS A 470 -18.21 -6.75 37.96
C LYS A 470 -17.12 -6.97 36.90
N ASN A 471 -17.40 -7.80 35.89
CA ASN A 471 -16.46 -8.15 34.83
C ASN A 471 -16.65 -7.29 33.57
N GLN A 472 -17.52 -6.27 33.61
CA GLN A 472 -17.66 -5.34 32.50
C GLN A 472 -16.38 -4.50 32.34
N PRO A 473 -15.90 -4.29 31.10
CA PRO A 473 -14.75 -3.45 30.81
C PRO A 473 -14.94 -2.01 31.26
N SER A 474 -13.84 -1.26 31.35
CA SER A 474 -13.89 0.13 31.83
C SER A 474 -14.50 1.07 30.81
N LEU A 475 -14.17 0.87 29.54
CA LEU A 475 -14.68 1.65 28.44
C LEU A 475 -15.92 0.98 27.82
N PRO A 476 -17.01 1.74 27.58
CA PRO A 476 -18.08 1.25 26.72
C PRO A 476 -17.55 1.05 25.30
N VAL A 477 -18.22 0.18 24.54
CA VAL A 477 -17.73 -0.29 23.23
C VAL A 477 -17.44 0.88 22.28
N GLU A 478 -18.27 1.93 22.30
CA GLU A 478 -18.09 3.12 21.47
C GLU A 478 -16.80 3.89 21.80
N MET A 479 -16.43 3.95 23.09
CA MET A 479 -15.21 4.64 23.55
C MET A 479 -13.94 3.82 23.33
N THR A 480 -14.06 2.54 22.96
CA THR A 480 -12.90 1.75 22.53
C THR A 480 -12.34 2.18 21.18
N GLY A 481 -13.09 2.97 20.40
CA GLY A 481 -12.71 3.47 19.08
C GLY A 481 -12.68 2.42 17.95
N ILE A 482 -12.82 1.14 18.25
CA ILE A 482 -12.90 0.07 17.24
C ILE A 482 -14.10 0.23 16.31
N PRO A 483 -15.33 0.53 16.79
CA PRO A 483 -16.47 0.78 15.91
C PRO A 483 -16.25 1.97 14.97
N ALA A 484 -15.64 3.05 15.47
CA ALA A 484 -15.34 4.24 14.65
C ALA A 484 -14.33 3.91 13.54
N LEU A 485 -13.28 3.15 13.85
CA LEU A 485 -12.30 2.70 12.87
C LEU A 485 -12.93 1.75 11.84
N ARG A 486 -13.80 0.83 12.26
CA ARG A 486 -14.54 -0.06 11.36
C ARG A 486 -15.50 0.72 10.45
N ASN A 487 -16.18 1.74 10.98
CA ASN A 487 -17.04 2.65 10.21
C ASN A 487 -16.23 3.37 9.12
N PHE A 488 -15.06 3.91 9.45
CA PHE A 488 -14.15 4.47 8.45
C PHE A 488 -13.79 3.45 7.36
N LEU A 489 -13.40 2.22 7.72
CA LEU A 489 -13.04 1.21 6.73
C LEU A 489 -14.22 0.83 5.81
N TYR A 490 -15.44 0.79 6.34
CA TYR A 490 -16.65 0.61 5.53
C TYR A 490 -16.91 1.78 4.56
N SER A 491 -16.48 3.00 4.91
CA SER A 491 -16.70 4.16 4.03
C SER A 491 -15.86 4.09 2.75
N LEU A 492 -14.67 3.48 2.81
CA LEU A 492 -13.69 3.48 1.72
C LEU A 492 -14.21 2.90 0.40
N PRO A 493 -14.78 1.67 0.35
CA PRO A 493 -15.26 1.11 -0.91
C PRO A 493 -16.67 1.60 -1.28
N ALA A 494 -17.37 2.31 -0.39
CA ALA A 494 -18.82 2.55 -0.52
C ALA A 494 -19.22 3.30 -1.79
N ASP A 495 -18.44 4.30 -2.20
CA ASP A 495 -18.67 5.05 -3.45
C ASP A 495 -18.45 4.19 -4.69
N GLN A 496 -17.31 3.49 -4.76
CA GLN A 496 -17.00 2.63 -5.90
C GLN A 496 -18.01 1.49 -6.02
N ASN A 497 -18.42 0.95 -4.88
CA ASN A 497 -19.45 -0.07 -4.78
C ASN A 497 -20.80 0.40 -5.34
N LEU A 498 -21.19 1.64 -5.07
CA LEU A 498 -22.39 2.24 -5.64
C LEU A 498 -22.25 2.45 -7.15
N LYS A 499 -21.08 2.94 -7.60
CA LYS A 499 -20.76 3.11 -9.03
C LYS A 499 -20.79 1.79 -9.80
N ASP A 500 -20.33 0.69 -9.21
CA ASP A 500 -20.38 -0.63 -9.85
C ASP A 500 -21.84 -1.08 -10.08
N TYR A 501 -22.73 -0.86 -9.10
CA TYR A 501 -24.17 -1.16 -9.23
C TYR A 501 -24.85 -0.24 -10.24
N ASP A 502 -24.57 1.07 -10.18
CA ASP A 502 -25.06 2.03 -11.17
C ASP A 502 -24.61 1.64 -12.57
N HIS A 503 -23.32 1.30 -12.75
CA HIS A 503 -22.80 0.90 -14.04
C HIS A 503 -23.50 -0.37 -14.56
N HIS A 504 -23.69 -1.38 -13.71
CA HIS A 504 -24.38 -2.60 -14.10
C HIS A 504 -25.83 -2.34 -14.54
N ILE A 505 -26.60 -1.61 -13.72
CA ILE A 505 -28.03 -1.40 -13.94
C ILE A 505 -28.31 -0.33 -15.02
N ASN A 506 -27.55 0.76 -15.03
CA ASN A 506 -27.77 1.89 -15.95
C ASN A 506 -26.97 1.80 -17.24
N THR A 507 -25.95 0.92 -17.31
CA THR A 507 -25.14 0.76 -18.53
C THR A 507 -25.17 -0.67 -19.08
N ILE A 508 -24.85 -1.68 -18.27
CA ILE A 508 -24.70 -3.05 -18.77
C ILE A 508 -26.06 -3.65 -19.18
N LEU A 509 -27.08 -3.60 -18.31
CA LEU A 509 -28.41 -4.16 -18.62
C LEU A 509 -29.08 -3.47 -19.82
N PRO A 510 -29.08 -2.12 -19.95
CA PRO A 510 -29.69 -1.46 -21.11
C PRO A 510 -28.95 -1.77 -22.41
N VAL A 511 -27.61 -1.83 -22.38
CA VAL A 511 -26.82 -2.27 -23.54
C VAL A 511 -27.15 -3.71 -23.90
N PHE A 512 -27.38 -4.56 -22.91
CA PHE A 512 -27.79 -5.94 -23.13
C PHE A 512 -29.20 -6.04 -23.74
N ILE A 513 -30.17 -5.25 -23.27
CA ILE A 513 -31.50 -5.15 -23.89
C ILE A 513 -31.39 -4.61 -25.33
N GLU A 514 -30.57 -3.59 -25.59
CA GLU A 514 -30.34 -3.08 -26.96
C GLU A 514 -29.82 -4.21 -27.87
N LYS A 515 -28.93 -5.08 -27.35
CA LYS A 515 -28.47 -6.26 -28.08
C LYS A 515 -29.60 -7.25 -28.36
N ILE A 516 -30.48 -7.53 -27.37
CA ILE A 516 -31.66 -8.38 -27.56
C ILE A 516 -32.57 -7.82 -28.66
N VAL A 517 -32.94 -6.54 -28.55
CA VAL A 517 -33.79 -5.83 -29.53
C VAL A 517 -33.19 -5.94 -30.93
N ARG A 518 -31.88 -5.74 -31.05
CA ARG A 518 -31.16 -5.86 -32.33
C ARG A 518 -31.16 -7.28 -32.88
N THR A 519 -31.13 -8.30 -32.03
CA THR A 519 -31.17 -9.70 -32.48
C THR A 519 -32.53 -10.08 -33.05
N VAL A 520 -33.61 -9.40 -32.64
CA VAL A 520 -34.99 -9.70 -33.09
C VAL A 520 -35.57 -8.70 -34.11
N VAL A 521 -34.95 -7.53 -34.31
CA VAL A 521 -35.40 -6.49 -35.25
C VAL A 521 -34.38 -6.31 -36.39
N ASP A 522 -34.81 -6.52 -37.63
CA ASP A 522 -33.97 -6.39 -38.82
C ASP A 522 -33.70 -4.93 -39.24
N SER A 523 -34.54 -3.97 -38.82
CA SER A 523 -34.57 -2.59 -39.33
C SER A 523 -33.43 -1.66 -38.89
N GLY A 524 -32.43 -2.16 -38.17
CA GLY A 524 -31.32 -1.38 -37.64
C GLY A 524 -29.92 -1.86 -38.05
N ARG A 525 -29.86 -2.85 -38.95
CA ARG A 525 -28.62 -3.50 -39.38
C ARG A 525 -28.20 -2.95 -40.74
N ASP A 526 -27.02 -2.34 -40.80
CA ASP A 526 -26.52 -1.69 -42.00
C ASP A 526 -25.06 -2.10 -42.26
N GLY A 527 -24.75 -2.47 -43.50
CA GLY A 527 -23.38 -2.76 -43.92
C GLY A 527 -22.44 -1.55 -43.78
N GLY A 528 -22.98 -0.33 -43.78
CA GLY A 528 -22.27 0.92 -43.55
C GLY A 528 -21.59 1.00 -42.18
N PHE A 529 -22.07 0.29 -41.15
CA PHE A 529 -21.36 0.17 -39.89
C PHE A 529 -20.03 -0.57 -40.03
N LEU A 530 -19.93 -1.56 -40.92
CA LEU A 530 -18.66 -2.23 -41.23
C LEU A 530 -17.69 -1.26 -41.90
N THR A 531 -18.18 -0.43 -42.82
CA THR A 531 -17.37 0.60 -43.48
C THR A 531 -16.81 1.61 -42.47
N ILE A 532 -17.65 2.13 -41.58
CA ILE A 532 -17.21 3.06 -40.52
C ILE A 532 -16.24 2.38 -39.56
N ALA A 533 -16.53 1.16 -39.11
CA ALA A 533 -15.67 0.44 -38.17
C ALA A 533 -14.28 0.12 -38.75
N ASN A 534 -14.21 -0.26 -40.03
CA ASN A 534 -12.93 -0.53 -40.69
C ASN A 534 -12.12 0.76 -40.88
N LYS A 535 -12.74 1.84 -41.38
CA LYS A 535 -12.07 3.15 -41.48
C LYS A 535 -11.61 3.68 -40.12
N PHE A 536 -12.44 3.54 -39.09
CA PHE A 536 -12.07 3.88 -37.71
C PHE A 536 -10.88 3.05 -37.23
N ASP A 537 -10.85 1.75 -37.52
CA ASP A 537 -9.73 0.88 -37.15
C ASP A 537 -8.42 1.29 -37.82
N ASP A 538 -8.47 1.75 -39.07
CA ASP A 538 -7.29 2.25 -39.77
C ASP A 538 -6.79 3.56 -39.14
N ILE A 539 -7.70 4.49 -38.86
CA ILE A 539 -7.37 5.76 -38.18
C ILE A 539 -6.81 5.51 -36.79
N ARG A 540 -7.46 4.67 -35.96
CA ARG A 540 -7.02 4.42 -34.58
C ARG A 540 -5.64 3.78 -34.56
N LYS A 541 -5.36 2.80 -35.42
CA LYS A 541 -4.08 2.09 -35.44
C LYS A 541 -2.94 3.04 -35.80
N ALA A 542 -3.15 3.85 -36.84
CA ALA A 542 -2.17 4.86 -37.24
C ALA A 542 -1.96 5.92 -36.14
N PHE A 543 -3.04 6.41 -35.53
CA PHE A 543 -2.98 7.37 -34.45
C PHE A 543 -2.26 6.83 -33.22
N MET A 544 -2.62 5.64 -32.74
CA MET A 544 -2.06 5.05 -31.52
C MET A 544 -0.59 4.70 -31.67
N ALA A 545 -0.19 4.15 -32.83
CA ALA A 545 1.22 3.91 -33.14
C ALA A 545 2.03 5.21 -33.13
N ARG A 546 1.51 6.27 -33.77
CA ARG A 546 2.15 7.59 -33.80
C ARG A 546 2.21 8.22 -32.41
N LEU A 547 1.10 8.27 -31.69
CA LEU A 547 0.99 8.92 -30.38
C LEU A 547 1.88 8.23 -29.34
N LEU A 548 1.88 6.89 -29.27
CA LEU A 548 2.74 6.16 -28.33
C LEU A 548 4.22 6.40 -28.63
N SER A 549 4.60 6.40 -29.90
CA SER A 549 5.99 6.65 -30.32
C SER A 549 6.42 8.09 -29.99
N GLN A 550 5.59 9.08 -30.32
CA GLN A 550 5.85 10.49 -30.02
C GLN A 550 5.88 10.78 -28.52
N ALA A 551 4.97 10.18 -27.74
CA ALA A 551 4.96 10.29 -26.29
C ALA A 551 6.27 9.72 -25.72
N LYS A 552 6.63 8.46 -26.04
CA LYS A 552 7.89 7.83 -25.60
C LYS A 552 9.11 8.71 -25.91
N SER A 553 9.20 9.22 -27.14
CA SER A 553 10.29 10.11 -27.56
C SER A 553 10.32 11.42 -26.79
N SER A 554 9.17 12.05 -26.55
CA SER A 554 9.06 13.32 -25.81
C SER A 554 9.46 13.16 -24.34
N PHE A 555 9.03 12.07 -23.69
CA PHE A 555 9.41 11.75 -22.32
C PHE A 555 10.90 11.42 -22.19
N GLN A 556 11.44 10.64 -23.12
CA GLN A 556 12.88 10.35 -23.16
C GLN A 556 13.69 11.64 -23.35
N SER A 557 13.30 12.49 -24.31
CA SER A 557 13.94 13.80 -24.53
C SER A 557 13.87 14.71 -23.30
N ALA A 558 12.75 14.71 -22.57
CA ALA A 558 12.63 15.45 -21.32
C ALA A 558 13.54 14.90 -20.22
N SER A 559 13.66 13.58 -20.10
CA SER A 559 14.57 12.90 -19.19
C SER A 559 16.03 13.24 -19.53
N ASP A 560 16.44 12.99 -20.77
CA ASP A 560 17.80 13.26 -21.27
C ASP A 560 18.18 14.73 -21.08
N HIS A 561 17.26 15.65 -21.35
CA HIS A 561 17.51 17.07 -21.13
C HIS A 561 17.70 17.40 -19.65
N SER A 562 16.88 16.82 -18.77
CA SER A 562 16.98 17.06 -17.33
C SER A 562 18.29 16.50 -16.77
N ILE A 563 18.75 15.36 -17.29
CA ILE A 563 20.06 14.77 -16.97
C ILE A 563 21.20 15.62 -17.53
N SER A 564 21.09 16.15 -18.76
CA SER A 564 22.11 17.04 -19.33
C SER A 564 22.34 18.30 -18.48
N LYS A 565 21.31 18.78 -17.79
CA LYS A 565 21.41 19.95 -16.89
C LYS A 565 22.15 19.64 -15.59
N ILE A 566 22.08 18.43 -15.08
CA ILE A 566 22.87 18.02 -13.91
C ILE A 566 24.30 17.65 -14.31
N GLN A 567 24.52 17.17 -15.54
CA GLN A 567 25.85 16.76 -16.03
C GLN A 567 26.90 17.88 -15.94
N VAL A 568 26.47 19.15 -16.01
CA VAL A 568 27.32 20.33 -15.84
C VAL A 568 27.95 20.40 -14.44
N ASP A 569 27.23 19.94 -13.41
CA ASP A 569 27.64 20.03 -12.01
C ASP A 569 28.36 18.74 -11.55
N VAL A 570 28.35 17.68 -12.36
CA VAL A 570 28.96 16.37 -12.04
C VAL A 570 30.43 16.46 -11.61
N PRO A 571 31.31 17.22 -12.29
CA PRO A 571 32.70 17.34 -11.85
C PRO A 571 32.85 17.85 -10.41
N ASN A 572 32.01 18.80 -9.99
CA ASN A 572 32.01 19.33 -8.62
C ASN A 572 31.54 18.28 -7.61
N PHE A 573 30.52 17.48 -7.95
CA PHE A 573 30.10 16.37 -7.07
C PHE A 573 31.17 15.29 -6.95
N LYS A 574 31.91 15.01 -8.02
CA LYS A 574 33.05 14.06 -7.98
C LYS A 574 34.14 14.56 -7.05
N GLU A 575 34.45 15.85 -7.09
CA GLU A 575 35.41 16.51 -6.20
C GLU A 575 34.95 16.41 -4.73
N GLN A 576 33.72 16.81 -4.43
CA GLN A 576 33.17 16.70 -3.06
C GLN A 576 33.16 15.28 -2.49
N ILE A 577 32.85 14.27 -3.33
CA ILE A 577 32.94 12.86 -2.90
C ILE A 577 34.39 12.44 -2.70
N THR A 578 35.31 12.91 -3.55
CA THR A 578 36.75 12.66 -3.36
C THR A 578 37.24 13.23 -2.05
N ASP A 579 36.83 14.47 -1.72
CA ASP A 579 37.18 15.14 -0.46
C ASP A 579 36.58 14.38 0.74
N LEU A 580 35.30 14.00 0.69
CA LEU A 580 34.66 13.16 1.72
C LEU A 580 35.46 11.87 1.97
N PHE A 581 35.95 11.24 0.90
CA PHE A 581 36.77 10.05 0.99
C PHE A 581 38.12 10.30 1.65
N LEU A 582 38.83 11.34 1.22
CA LEU A 582 40.21 11.62 1.66
C LEU A 582 40.26 12.22 3.06
N GLU A 583 39.32 13.09 3.41
CA GLU A 583 39.33 13.87 4.65
C GLU A 583 38.58 13.17 5.78
N ASP A 584 37.47 12.48 5.48
CA ASP A 584 36.64 11.84 6.52
C ASP A 584 36.81 10.32 6.54
N TRP A 585 36.47 9.62 5.45
CA TRP A 585 36.40 8.16 5.46
C TRP A 585 37.79 7.50 5.57
N ASN A 586 38.81 8.12 4.98
CA ASN A 586 40.19 7.62 5.03
C ASN A 586 40.85 7.86 6.40
N GLU A 587 40.36 8.77 7.24
CA GLU A 587 40.88 8.98 8.60
C GLU A 587 40.30 8.00 9.63
N LEU A 588 39.25 7.24 9.26
CA LEU A 588 38.64 6.26 10.16
C LEU A 588 39.59 5.12 10.53
N LYS A 589 39.62 4.79 11.82
CA LYS A 589 40.33 3.62 12.33
C LYS A 589 39.67 2.30 11.90
N SER A 590 40.44 1.21 11.92
CA SER A 590 40.03 -0.13 11.49
C SER A 590 38.67 -0.55 12.05
N ALA A 591 38.48 -0.41 13.37
CA ALA A 591 37.24 -0.79 14.04
C ALA A 591 36.02 -0.01 13.55
N ALA A 592 36.13 1.31 13.35
CA ALA A 592 35.02 2.14 12.88
C ALA A 592 34.73 1.88 11.40
N PHE A 593 35.75 1.87 10.54
CA PHE A 593 35.63 1.63 9.10
C PHE A 593 34.96 0.28 8.80
N ASN A 594 35.48 -0.80 9.41
CA ASN A 594 34.91 -2.14 9.24
C ASN A 594 33.48 -2.24 9.78
N ARG A 595 33.16 -1.53 10.87
CA ARG A 595 31.79 -1.51 11.41
C ARG A 595 30.81 -0.87 10.44
N ILE A 596 31.18 0.25 9.81
CA ILE A 596 30.32 0.93 8.84
C ILE A 596 30.08 0.04 7.61
N LEU A 597 31.13 -0.61 7.07
CA LEU A 597 30.99 -1.54 5.94
C LEU A 597 30.12 -2.76 6.27
N LYS A 598 30.27 -3.33 7.48
CA LYS A 598 29.40 -4.42 7.96
C LYS A 598 27.94 -3.98 8.03
N CYS A 599 27.68 -2.76 8.49
CA CYS A 599 26.34 -2.17 8.58
C CYS A 599 25.89 -1.45 7.31
N ARG A 600 26.48 -1.77 6.14
CA ARG A 600 26.10 -1.22 4.83
C ARG A 600 26.00 0.31 4.79
N GLY A 601 26.97 0.98 5.42
CA GLY A 601 27.06 2.44 5.43
C GLY A 601 26.26 3.12 6.54
N THR A 602 25.39 2.41 7.28
CA THR A 602 24.54 3.02 8.31
C THR A 602 24.72 2.37 9.67
N VAL A 603 25.33 3.10 10.61
CA VAL A 603 25.47 2.71 12.01
C VAL A 603 24.60 3.65 12.85
N PRO A 604 23.48 3.18 13.43
CA PRO A 604 22.67 4.02 14.29
C PRO A 604 23.43 4.46 15.55
N GLN A 605 23.06 5.63 16.09
CA GLN A 605 23.65 6.13 17.33
C GLN A 605 23.47 5.13 18.48
N GLY A 606 24.53 4.93 19.27
CA GLY A 606 24.53 4.02 20.42
C GLY A 606 24.64 2.53 20.09
N VAL A 607 24.68 2.15 18.81
CA VAL A 607 24.86 0.74 18.39
C VAL A 607 26.32 0.29 18.50
N SER A 608 27.27 1.17 18.20
CA SER A 608 28.70 0.87 18.27
C SER A 608 29.39 1.68 19.37
N LYS A 609 30.37 1.06 20.03
CA LYS A 609 31.29 1.72 20.98
C LYS A 609 32.66 2.03 20.35
N ALA A 610 32.83 1.76 19.06
CA ALA A 610 34.08 2.07 18.37
C ALA A 610 34.31 3.58 18.37
N ARG A 611 35.55 3.99 18.65
CA ARG A 611 35.95 5.40 18.65
C ARG A 611 35.71 6.02 17.27
N GLY A 612 34.97 7.13 17.21
CA GLY A 612 34.52 7.77 15.97
C GLY A 612 33.10 7.41 15.53
N LEU A 613 32.39 6.52 16.26
CA LEU A 613 31.00 6.15 16.01
C LEU A 613 30.07 6.49 17.18
N GLU A 614 30.48 7.37 18.09
CA GLU A 614 29.73 7.73 19.29
C GLU A 614 28.36 8.34 18.96
N ASN A 615 28.27 9.06 17.83
CA ASN A 615 27.04 9.66 17.31
C ASN A 615 26.37 8.84 16.20
N GLY A 616 26.86 7.62 15.92
CA GLY A 616 26.52 6.85 14.73
C GLY A 616 27.23 7.36 13.48
N ALA A 617 26.93 6.75 12.33
CA ALA A 617 27.40 7.16 11.00
C ALA A 617 26.34 6.80 9.95
N ASN A 618 26.17 7.62 8.92
CA ASN A 618 25.29 7.31 7.80
C ASN A 618 25.89 7.81 6.48
N TRP A 619 26.79 7.00 5.93
CA TRP A 619 27.44 7.26 4.64
C TRP A 619 26.45 7.37 3.49
N ASN A 620 25.34 6.62 3.54
CA ASN A 620 24.31 6.70 2.50
C ASN A 620 23.65 8.09 2.48
N LYS A 621 23.38 8.66 3.67
CA LYS A 621 22.80 10.00 3.83
C LYS A 621 23.79 11.10 3.47
N GLU A 622 25.07 10.95 3.83
CA GLU A 622 26.13 11.88 3.43
C GLU A 622 26.23 11.99 1.90
N LEU A 623 26.31 10.84 1.22
CA LEU A 623 26.34 10.77 -0.25
C LEU A 623 25.07 11.36 -0.89
N ALA A 624 23.89 11.04 -0.33
CA ALA A 624 22.63 11.60 -0.82
C ALA A 624 22.58 13.13 -0.65
N ASN A 625 23.06 13.67 0.46
CA ASN A 625 23.07 15.11 0.71
C ASN A 625 23.97 15.86 -0.29
N ILE A 626 25.13 15.30 -0.64
CA ILE A 626 26.02 15.87 -1.66
C ILE A 626 25.32 15.93 -3.02
N LEU A 627 24.57 14.89 -3.38
CA LEU A 627 23.88 14.79 -4.68
C LEU A 627 22.49 15.43 -4.70
N ALA A 628 21.90 15.77 -3.55
CA ALA A 628 20.56 16.34 -3.45
C ALA A 628 20.35 17.59 -4.34
N PRO A 629 21.29 18.55 -4.44
CA PRO A 629 21.17 19.68 -5.35
C PRO A 629 20.99 19.26 -6.83
N ALA A 630 21.66 18.18 -7.26
CA ALA A 630 21.52 17.63 -8.61
C ALA A 630 20.08 17.15 -8.84
N PHE A 631 19.54 16.35 -7.94
CA PHE A 631 18.19 15.80 -8.07
C PHE A 631 17.11 16.88 -7.96
N HIS A 632 17.33 17.93 -7.16
CA HIS A 632 16.44 19.10 -7.14
C HIS A 632 16.42 19.81 -8.49
N LYS A 633 17.60 20.04 -9.09
CA LYS A 633 17.74 20.65 -10.42
C LYS A 633 17.08 19.78 -11.50
N TRP A 634 17.29 18.46 -11.45
CA TRP A 634 16.64 17.49 -12.34
C TRP A 634 15.11 17.58 -12.21
N SER A 635 14.57 17.50 -11.00
CA SER A 635 13.12 17.49 -10.76
C SER A 635 12.46 18.77 -11.26
N ASN A 636 13.04 19.93 -10.95
CA ASN A 636 12.53 21.22 -11.42
C ASN A 636 12.58 21.33 -12.95
N THR A 637 13.68 20.87 -13.57
CA THR A 637 13.85 20.90 -15.03
C THR A 637 12.83 19.99 -15.73
N TYR A 638 12.64 18.79 -15.20
CA TYR A 638 11.69 17.82 -15.74
C TYR A 638 10.25 18.32 -15.59
N ALA A 639 9.87 18.80 -14.39
CA ALA A 639 8.55 19.37 -14.13
C ALA A 639 8.23 20.54 -15.09
N ALA A 640 9.19 21.43 -15.31
CA ALA A 640 9.02 22.57 -16.22
C ALA A 640 8.68 22.13 -17.65
N ARG A 641 9.28 21.03 -18.14
CA ARG A 641 8.94 20.43 -19.44
C ARG A 641 7.60 19.70 -19.41
N MET A 642 7.20 19.11 -18.29
CA MET A 642 5.92 18.39 -18.18
C MET A 642 4.70 19.31 -18.21
N ILE A 643 4.83 20.59 -17.84
CA ILE A 643 3.73 21.56 -17.88
C ILE A 643 3.09 21.67 -19.27
N THR A 644 3.87 21.54 -20.35
CA THR A 644 3.36 21.61 -21.72
C THR A 644 2.77 20.30 -22.23
N LEU A 645 2.99 19.17 -21.53
CA LEU A 645 2.54 17.86 -21.98
C LEU A 645 1.02 17.73 -21.97
N LYS A 646 0.38 18.10 -20.86
CA LYS A 646 -1.07 18.00 -20.68
C LYS A 646 -1.85 18.70 -21.81
N PRO A 647 -1.58 19.97 -22.15
CA PRO A 647 -2.26 20.61 -23.28
C PRO A 647 -1.89 19.99 -24.64
N SER A 648 -0.67 19.48 -24.81
CA SER A 648 -0.26 18.80 -26.05
C SER A 648 -1.05 17.51 -26.30
N LEU A 649 -1.22 16.69 -25.25
CA LEU A 649 -2.02 15.46 -25.32
C LEU A 649 -3.50 15.76 -25.57
N ALA A 650 -4.05 16.78 -24.90
CA ALA A 650 -5.42 17.22 -25.14
C ALA A 650 -5.63 17.66 -26.59
N TYR A 651 -4.71 18.47 -27.13
CA TYR A 651 -4.76 18.92 -28.52
C TYR A 651 -4.71 17.75 -29.52
N ALA A 652 -3.76 16.83 -29.36
CA ALA A 652 -3.63 15.66 -30.25
C ALA A 652 -4.89 14.79 -30.23
N PHE A 653 -5.54 14.68 -29.08
CA PHE A 653 -6.78 13.93 -28.96
C PHE A 653 -7.99 14.66 -29.56
N ASN A 654 -8.09 15.98 -29.39
CA ASN A 654 -9.11 16.78 -30.06
C ASN A 654 -9.00 16.67 -31.59
N LYS A 655 -7.77 16.63 -32.12
CA LYS A 655 -7.52 16.37 -33.55
C LYS A 655 -7.99 14.98 -33.99
N LEU A 656 -7.76 13.94 -33.19
CA LEU A 656 -8.32 12.62 -33.46
C LEU A 656 -9.87 12.66 -33.50
N HIS A 657 -10.48 13.36 -32.54
CA HIS A 657 -11.94 13.51 -32.50
C HIS A 657 -12.47 14.19 -33.77
N GLU A 658 -11.85 15.28 -34.22
CA GLU A 658 -12.15 15.95 -35.50
C GLU A 658 -12.01 14.99 -36.69
N MET A 659 -10.91 14.24 -36.78
CA MET A 659 -10.69 13.27 -37.86
C MET A 659 -11.74 12.16 -37.88
N ILE A 660 -12.15 11.67 -36.71
CA ILE A 660 -13.18 10.63 -36.60
C ILE A 660 -14.54 11.18 -37.05
N ASN A 661 -14.90 12.40 -36.65
CA ASN A 661 -16.14 13.03 -37.09
C ASN A 661 -16.14 13.26 -38.61
N SER A 662 -15.04 13.78 -39.18
CA SER A 662 -14.89 13.93 -40.65
C SER A 662 -14.99 12.58 -41.36
N MET A 663 -14.34 11.53 -40.85
CA MET A 663 -14.42 10.18 -41.42
C MET A 663 -15.86 9.65 -41.43
N MET A 664 -16.63 9.93 -40.38
CA MET A 664 -18.03 9.56 -40.31
C MET A 664 -18.87 10.34 -41.32
N ASP A 665 -18.60 11.63 -41.51
CA ASP A 665 -19.31 12.51 -42.46
C ASP A 665 -19.00 12.16 -43.92
N ASP A 666 -17.76 11.76 -44.21
CA ASP A 666 -17.31 11.31 -45.53
C ASP A 666 -17.58 9.81 -45.79
N SER A 667 -18.34 9.16 -44.91
CA SER A 667 -18.67 7.74 -45.04
C SER A 667 -19.70 7.51 -46.16
N THR A 668 -19.57 6.39 -46.87
CA THR A 668 -20.58 5.94 -47.84
C THR A 668 -21.81 5.32 -47.15
N ALA A 669 -21.84 5.29 -45.83
CA ALA A 669 -22.98 4.85 -45.04
C ALA A 669 -24.13 5.86 -45.12
N ASN A 670 -25.37 5.42 -44.94
CA ASN A 670 -26.51 6.34 -44.92
C ASN A 670 -26.50 7.25 -43.68
N LEU A 671 -27.19 8.39 -43.79
CA LEU A 671 -27.24 9.42 -42.74
C LEU A 671 -27.67 8.88 -41.36
N PRO A 672 -28.70 8.00 -41.24
CA PRO A 672 -29.07 7.42 -39.94
C PRO A 672 -27.97 6.56 -39.31
N THR A 673 -27.19 5.82 -40.10
CA THR A 673 -26.05 5.02 -39.63
C THR A 673 -24.94 5.90 -39.08
N VAL A 674 -24.65 7.00 -39.78
CA VAL A 674 -23.64 8.00 -39.37
C VAL A 674 -24.04 8.67 -38.06
N GLU A 675 -25.28 9.15 -37.94
CA GLU A 675 -25.79 9.78 -36.70
C GLU A 675 -25.75 8.81 -35.51
N LYS A 676 -26.12 7.55 -35.72
CA LYS A 676 -26.06 6.51 -34.67
C LYS A 676 -24.61 6.20 -34.26
N ALA A 677 -23.67 6.15 -35.21
CA ALA A 677 -22.25 5.98 -34.92
C ALA A 677 -21.69 7.16 -34.10
N ARG A 678 -22.05 8.40 -34.46
CA ARG A 678 -21.65 9.62 -33.73
C ARG A 678 -22.18 9.62 -32.31
N LYS A 679 -23.46 9.29 -32.11
CA LYS A 679 -24.06 9.17 -30.78
C LYS A 679 -23.35 8.12 -29.92
N LYS A 680 -22.89 7.02 -30.53
CA LYS A 680 -22.10 5.99 -29.84
C LYS A 680 -20.67 6.43 -29.56
N TRP A 681 -20.08 7.37 -30.29
CA TRP A 681 -18.70 7.85 -30.11
C TRP A 681 -18.53 8.76 -28.89
N ILE A 682 -19.48 9.66 -28.63
CA ILE A 682 -19.39 10.68 -27.56
C ILE A 682 -18.98 10.10 -26.19
N PRO A 683 -19.61 9.02 -25.67
CA PRO A 683 -19.21 8.47 -24.37
C PRO A 683 -17.79 7.87 -24.36
N PHE A 684 -17.31 7.34 -25.49
CA PHE A 684 -15.94 6.83 -25.59
C PHE A 684 -14.93 7.96 -25.63
N HIS A 685 -15.25 9.05 -26.34
CA HIS A 685 -14.44 10.27 -26.37
C HIS A 685 -14.16 10.79 -24.95
N HIS A 686 -15.19 10.98 -24.13
CA HIS A 686 -15.03 11.45 -22.74
C HIS A 686 -14.18 10.49 -21.88
N LYS A 687 -14.37 9.17 -22.03
CA LYS A 687 -13.58 8.17 -21.29
C LYS A 687 -12.10 8.19 -21.66
N VAL A 688 -11.79 8.38 -22.94
CA VAL A 688 -10.39 8.47 -23.38
C VAL A 688 -9.76 9.77 -22.88
N GLN A 689 -10.48 10.89 -22.93
CA GLN A 689 -10.03 12.17 -22.37
C GLN A 689 -9.71 12.06 -20.87
N ALA A 690 -10.58 11.40 -20.09
CA ALA A 690 -10.32 11.14 -18.67
C ALA A 690 -9.07 10.27 -18.44
N LYS A 691 -8.86 9.22 -19.26
CA LYS A 691 -7.64 8.39 -19.16
C LYS A 691 -6.37 9.17 -19.50
N LEU A 692 -6.43 10.10 -20.44
CA LEU A 692 -5.30 10.97 -20.78
C LEU A 692 -4.97 11.94 -19.65
N LEU A 693 -5.98 12.48 -18.96
CA LEU A 693 -5.75 13.30 -17.76
C LEU A 693 -5.07 12.49 -16.65
N GLY A 694 -5.52 11.24 -16.43
CA GLY A 694 -4.92 10.33 -15.46
C GLY A 694 -3.45 9.99 -15.75
N LEU A 695 -3.06 9.93 -17.03
CA LEU A 695 -1.66 9.70 -17.42
C LEU A 695 -0.72 10.81 -16.92
N ALA A 696 -1.13 12.08 -17.04
CA ALA A 696 -0.30 13.19 -16.60
C ALA A 696 -0.06 13.16 -15.08
N GLU A 697 -1.09 12.83 -14.31
CA GLU A 697 -0.98 12.64 -12.85
C GLU A 697 -0.12 11.44 -12.49
N ALA A 698 -0.24 10.33 -13.22
CA ALA A 698 0.58 9.15 -13.01
C ALA A 698 2.06 9.43 -13.24
N VAL A 699 2.40 10.16 -14.31
CA VAL A 699 3.78 10.62 -14.58
C VAL A 699 4.31 11.52 -13.47
N ALA A 700 3.51 12.49 -13.01
CA ALA A 700 3.92 13.37 -11.92
C ALA A 700 4.20 12.60 -10.62
N ARG A 701 3.41 11.56 -10.33
CA ARG A 701 3.66 10.64 -9.20
C ARG A 701 4.97 9.87 -9.36
N VAL A 702 5.27 9.35 -10.56
CA VAL A 702 6.56 8.68 -10.83
C VAL A 702 7.72 9.65 -10.59
N GLN A 703 7.65 10.87 -11.12
CA GLN A 703 8.68 11.89 -10.90
C GLN A 703 8.91 12.18 -9.41
N ALA A 704 7.84 12.42 -8.65
CA ALA A 704 7.94 12.72 -7.22
C ALA A 704 8.59 11.56 -6.44
N ARG A 705 8.16 10.33 -6.68
CA ARG A 705 8.71 9.14 -6.01
C ARG A 705 10.18 8.92 -6.35
N THR A 706 10.56 9.08 -7.62
CA THR A 706 11.96 8.94 -8.03
C THR A 706 12.84 10.04 -7.43
N PHE A 707 12.33 11.27 -7.31
CA PHE A 707 13.02 12.35 -6.61
C PHE A 707 13.28 12.02 -5.12
N GLU A 708 12.27 11.53 -4.42
CA GLU A 708 12.39 11.12 -3.01
C GLU A 708 13.37 9.97 -2.82
N TRP A 709 13.30 8.95 -3.70
CA TRP A 709 14.21 7.81 -3.73
C TRP A 709 15.68 8.22 -3.89
N ALA A 710 15.93 9.26 -4.69
CA ALA A 710 17.27 9.78 -4.95
C ALA A 710 17.81 10.70 -3.85
N THR A 711 16.93 11.40 -3.13
CA THR A 711 17.30 12.38 -2.09
C THR A 711 17.23 11.82 -0.67
N LEU A 712 16.87 10.55 -0.50
CA LEU A 712 16.66 9.93 0.81
C LEU A 712 15.60 10.66 1.66
N GLN A 713 14.62 11.29 1.01
CA GLN A 713 13.59 12.03 1.72
C GLN A 713 12.81 11.09 2.66
N PHE A 714 12.61 11.53 3.90
CA PHE A 714 11.96 10.76 4.97
C PHE A 714 12.76 9.55 5.52
N ASP A 715 14.07 9.47 5.27
CA ASP A 715 14.97 8.45 5.82
C ASP A 715 14.53 6.99 5.48
N LYS A 716 14.01 6.77 4.26
CA LYS A 716 13.64 5.43 3.76
C LYS A 716 14.88 4.52 3.61
N GLU A 717 14.73 3.25 4.00
CA GLU A 717 15.79 2.24 3.89
C GLU A 717 15.94 1.71 2.45
N ASN A 718 14.87 1.75 1.66
CA ASN A 718 14.89 1.52 0.22
C ASN A 718 15.17 2.83 -0.55
N ASN A 719 16.44 3.12 -0.80
CA ASN A 719 16.88 4.35 -1.47
C ASN A 719 17.94 4.08 -2.56
N LEU A 720 18.13 5.06 -3.44
CA LEU A 720 19.03 4.96 -4.60
C LEU A 720 20.47 4.67 -4.19
N ILE A 721 20.95 5.35 -3.14
CA ILE A 721 22.34 5.23 -2.69
C ILE A 721 22.60 3.82 -2.19
N ALA A 722 21.77 3.32 -1.27
CA ALA A 722 21.91 1.98 -0.71
C ALA A 722 21.78 0.88 -1.76
N HIS A 723 20.98 1.09 -2.81
CA HIS A 723 20.88 0.15 -3.94
C HIS A 723 22.22 -0.07 -4.65
N ILE A 724 23.06 0.96 -4.69
CA ILE A 724 24.37 0.93 -5.36
C ILE A 724 25.48 0.57 -4.37
N THR A 725 25.46 1.17 -3.18
CA THR A 725 26.56 1.07 -2.22
C THR A 725 26.58 -0.25 -1.45
N ASP A 726 25.43 -0.91 -1.26
CA ASP A 726 25.34 -2.18 -0.51
C ASP A 726 26.35 -3.22 -1.01
N ASP A 727 26.35 -3.49 -2.33
CA ASP A 727 27.23 -4.48 -2.96
C ASP A 727 28.70 -4.04 -2.90
N ILE A 728 28.98 -2.74 -3.06
CA ILE A 728 30.33 -2.19 -2.96
C ILE A 728 30.88 -2.40 -1.54
N TYR A 729 30.09 -2.07 -0.52
CA TYR A 729 30.50 -2.24 0.87
C TYR A 729 30.73 -3.71 1.22
N VAL A 730 29.88 -4.61 0.70
CA VAL A 730 30.06 -6.06 0.85
C VAL A 730 31.36 -6.52 0.20
N GLU A 731 31.64 -6.11 -1.03
CA GLU A 731 32.85 -6.49 -1.76
C GLU A 731 34.10 -6.01 -1.02
N VAL A 732 34.18 -4.71 -0.71
CA VAL A 732 35.34 -4.13 -0.01
C VAL A 732 35.59 -4.82 1.32
N PHE A 733 34.54 -5.05 2.11
CA PHE A 733 34.68 -5.72 3.40
C PHE A 733 35.28 -7.13 3.26
N ASN A 734 34.88 -7.88 2.24
CA ASN A 734 35.31 -9.26 2.01
C ASN A 734 36.69 -9.38 1.34
N THR A 735 37.21 -8.30 0.73
CA THR A 735 38.53 -8.33 0.09
C THR A 735 39.66 -8.46 1.13
N LEU A 736 40.63 -9.33 0.82
CA LEU A 736 41.82 -9.57 1.65
C LEU A 736 43.09 -9.34 0.82
N PRO A 737 44.15 -8.76 1.41
CA PRO A 737 45.43 -8.63 0.70
C PRO A 737 46.09 -10.00 0.49
N ALA A 738 47.07 -10.06 -0.42
CA ALA A 738 47.88 -11.25 -0.62
C ALA A 738 48.64 -11.61 0.66
N LEU A 739 48.75 -12.91 0.96
CA LEU A 739 49.56 -13.40 2.07
C LEU A 739 51.05 -13.40 1.71
N LYS A 740 51.90 -12.99 2.65
CA LYS A 740 53.34 -13.16 2.56
C LYS A 740 53.67 -14.66 2.52
N PRO A 741 54.74 -15.06 1.80
CA PRO A 741 55.20 -16.44 1.79
C PRO A 741 55.55 -16.91 3.20
N VAL A 742 55.21 -18.15 3.52
CA VAL A 742 55.39 -18.74 4.85
C VAL A 742 56.87 -18.74 5.23
N ASN A 743 57.23 -18.07 6.32
CA ASN A 743 58.61 -18.09 6.83
C ASN A 743 58.87 -19.43 7.56
N PRO A 744 59.72 -20.32 7.02
CA PRO A 744 59.94 -21.65 7.60
C PRO A 744 60.65 -21.61 8.97
N LYS A 745 61.24 -20.47 9.35
CA LYS A 745 62.04 -20.30 10.57
C LYS A 745 61.27 -19.65 11.73
N ALA A 746 60.01 -19.26 11.54
CA ALA A 746 59.21 -18.60 12.57
C ALA A 746 58.62 -19.61 13.57
N LYS A 747 58.78 -19.37 14.88
CA LYS A 747 58.24 -20.23 15.96
C LYS A 747 56.71 -20.26 16.03
N LYS A 748 56.02 -19.28 15.42
CA LYS A 748 54.57 -19.25 15.23
C LYS A 748 54.27 -18.68 13.85
N GLN A 749 53.48 -19.40 13.06
CA GLN A 749 53.03 -18.93 11.75
C GLN A 749 51.74 -18.14 11.94
N TYR A 750 51.83 -16.82 11.83
CA TYR A 750 50.66 -15.95 11.73
C TYR A 750 50.45 -15.61 10.26
N LYS A 751 49.18 -15.45 9.83
CA LYS A 751 48.86 -14.91 8.50
C LYS A 751 49.43 -13.49 8.46
N GLN A 752 50.48 -13.27 7.67
CA GLN A 752 51.02 -11.93 7.45
C GLN A 752 50.65 -11.50 6.04
N TYR A 753 50.05 -10.32 5.90
CA TYR A 753 49.69 -9.77 4.61
C TYR A 753 50.86 -8.98 3.99
N VAL A 754 50.92 -8.94 2.66
CA VAL A 754 51.92 -8.16 1.91
C VAL A 754 51.77 -6.67 2.20
N GLU A 755 50.53 -6.21 2.44
CA GLU A 755 50.19 -4.86 2.87
C GLU A 755 49.13 -4.89 3.99
N PRO A 756 49.00 -3.84 4.81
CA PRO A 756 47.99 -3.79 5.86
C PRO A 756 46.56 -3.89 5.31
N LYS A 757 45.73 -4.75 5.91
CA LYS A 757 44.35 -5.03 5.48
C LYS A 757 43.50 -3.76 5.36
N LEU A 758 43.54 -2.89 6.37
CA LEU A 758 42.77 -1.63 6.34
C LEU A 758 43.18 -0.74 5.16
N LYS A 759 44.49 -0.64 4.89
CA LYS A 759 45.01 0.16 3.77
C LYS A 759 44.54 -0.42 2.44
N PHE A 760 44.59 -1.74 2.28
CA PHE A 760 44.09 -2.42 1.08
C PHE A 760 42.59 -2.19 0.87
N GLN A 761 41.77 -2.34 1.92
CA GLN A 761 40.32 -2.13 1.84
C GLN A 761 39.96 -0.67 1.53
N LYS A 762 40.66 0.31 2.13
CA LYS A 762 40.47 1.74 1.79
C LYS A 762 40.84 2.03 0.34
N ASN A 763 41.96 1.50 -0.15
CA ASN A 763 42.36 1.62 -1.55
C ASN A 763 41.32 0.98 -2.48
N LYS A 764 40.78 -0.18 -2.10
CA LYS A 764 39.74 -0.86 -2.89
C LYS A 764 38.45 -0.06 -2.93
N LEU A 765 38.01 0.51 -1.80
CA LEU A 765 36.84 1.38 -1.76
C LEU A 765 37.05 2.62 -2.64
N ALA A 766 38.22 3.26 -2.56
CA ALA A 766 38.57 4.40 -3.41
C ALA A 766 38.62 4.01 -4.90
N GLU A 767 39.17 2.85 -5.25
CA GLU A 767 39.16 2.33 -6.63
C GLU A 767 37.72 2.20 -7.17
N MET A 768 36.82 1.64 -6.36
CA MET A 768 35.43 1.41 -6.76
C MET A 768 34.59 2.69 -6.79
N PHE A 769 34.92 3.70 -6.00
CA PHE A 769 34.15 4.95 -5.92
C PHE A 769 34.68 6.07 -6.84
N LEU A 770 35.99 6.17 -7.04
CA LEU A 770 36.62 7.38 -7.59
C LEU A 770 37.13 7.22 -9.04
N HIS A 771 37.12 6.02 -9.61
CA HIS A 771 37.88 5.76 -10.84
C HIS A 771 37.09 6.02 -12.15
N GLY A 772 37.44 7.10 -12.87
CA GLY A 772 37.10 7.32 -14.29
C GLY A 772 35.59 7.33 -14.61
N GLU A 773 35.17 6.67 -15.69
CA GLU A 773 33.75 6.50 -16.07
C GLU A 773 32.97 5.55 -15.14
N LYS A 774 33.66 4.90 -14.20
CA LYS A 774 33.06 4.10 -13.12
C LYS A 774 32.99 4.89 -11.80
N HIS A 775 33.17 6.21 -11.85
CA HIS A 775 33.02 7.04 -10.67
C HIS A 775 31.58 6.90 -10.12
N PHE A 776 31.45 6.83 -8.79
CA PHE A 776 30.19 6.64 -8.08
C PHE A 776 29.07 7.60 -8.56
N VAL A 777 29.35 8.89 -8.68
CA VAL A 777 28.42 9.89 -9.24
C VAL A 777 27.85 9.49 -10.60
N ASP A 778 28.67 8.99 -11.53
CA ASP A 778 28.19 8.58 -12.85
C ASP A 778 27.32 7.33 -12.76
N ILE A 779 27.71 6.36 -11.91
CA ILE A 779 26.93 5.15 -11.66
C ILE A 779 25.55 5.52 -11.12
N VAL A 780 25.50 6.43 -10.13
CA VAL A 780 24.26 6.91 -9.51
C VAL A 780 23.37 7.59 -10.54
N ILE A 781 23.89 8.52 -11.33
CA ILE A 781 23.10 9.28 -12.31
C ILE A 781 22.57 8.36 -13.42
N ASN A 782 23.41 7.46 -13.93
CA ASN A 782 23.01 6.52 -14.99
C ASN A 782 21.96 5.53 -14.50
N HIS A 783 22.14 4.96 -13.30
CA HIS A 783 21.18 4.03 -12.72
C HIS A 783 19.85 4.73 -12.41
N PHE A 784 19.91 5.94 -11.84
CA PHE A 784 18.75 6.78 -11.59
C PHE A 784 17.94 7.05 -12.87
N GLN A 785 18.59 7.51 -13.94
CA GLN A 785 17.93 7.75 -15.23
C GLN A 785 17.31 6.47 -15.79
N GLY A 786 18.05 5.36 -15.74
CA GLY A 786 17.58 4.06 -16.24
C GLY A 786 16.30 3.57 -15.58
N GLU A 787 16.23 3.61 -14.24
CA GLU A 787 15.03 3.19 -13.50
C GLU A 787 13.88 4.21 -13.66
N PHE A 788 14.16 5.51 -13.70
CA PHE A 788 13.14 6.52 -13.99
C PHE A 788 12.50 6.32 -15.37
N ASP A 789 13.32 6.17 -16.42
CA ASP A 789 12.84 6.00 -17.78
C ASP A 789 12.05 4.69 -17.95
N LYS A 790 12.48 3.63 -17.26
CA LYS A 790 11.76 2.35 -17.20
C LYS A 790 10.39 2.50 -16.55
N ALA A 791 10.30 3.21 -15.41
CA ALA A 791 9.02 3.46 -14.74
C ALA A 791 8.06 4.30 -15.60
N ILE A 792 8.57 5.32 -16.29
CA ILE A 792 7.78 6.12 -17.24
C ILE A 792 7.30 5.26 -18.42
N ARG A 793 8.17 4.44 -19.02
CA ARG A 793 7.80 3.53 -20.12
C ARG A 793 6.69 2.57 -19.71
N GLN A 794 6.78 1.98 -18.53
CA GLN A 794 5.75 1.08 -18.00
C GLN A 794 4.41 1.82 -17.82
N THR A 795 4.44 3.00 -17.20
CA THR A 795 3.26 3.85 -16.98
C THR A 795 2.56 4.20 -18.29
N LEU A 796 3.33 4.54 -19.33
CA LEU A 796 2.81 4.83 -20.67
C LEU A 796 2.17 3.58 -21.28
N MET A 797 2.83 2.43 -21.24
CA MET A 797 2.29 1.19 -21.81
C MET A 797 0.94 0.81 -21.19
N GLU A 798 0.82 0.92 -19.87
CA GLU A 798 -0.42 0.59 -19.15
C GLU A 798 -1.58 1.54 -19.53
N HIS A 799 -1.33 2.86 -19.53
CA HIS A 799 -2.36 3.84 -19.88
C HIS A 799 -2.79 3.72 -21.34
N PHE A 800 -1.84 3.55 -22.27
CA PHE A 800 -2.14 3.40 -23.69
C PHE A 800 -2.84 2.08 -24.00
N ALA A 801 -2.51 0.97 -23.34
CA ALA A 801 -3.27 -0.27 -23.44
C ALA A 801 -4.73 -0.08 -22.98
N GLY A 802 -4.94 0.71 -21.93
CA GLY A 802 -6.27 1.09 -21.47
C GLY A 802 -7.06 1.95 -22.48
N ILE A 803 -6.39 2.82 -23.23
CA ILE A 803 -7.00 3.62 -24.30
C ILE A 803 -7.31 2.75 -25.53
N GLU A 804 -6.37 1.88 -25.92
CA GLU A 804 -6.55 0.94 -27.03
C GLU A 804 -7.79 0.07 -26.81
N LYS A 805 -7.95 -0.47 -25.59
CA LYS A 805 -9.13 -1.24 -25.20
C LYS A 805 -10.44 -0.45 -25.38
N LEU A 806 -10.47 0.83 -25.01
CA LEU A 806 -11.65 1.68 -25.23
C LEU A 806 -11.97 1.85 -26.72
N PHE A 807 -10.95 1.99 -27.57
CA PHE A 807 -11.15 2.05 -29.02
C PHE A 807 -11.60 0.71 -29.60
N GLU A 808 -11.06 -0.41 -29.13
CA GLU A 808 -11.51 -1.75 -29.51
C GLU A 808 -12.97 -1.98 -29.12
N ASP A 809 -13.37 -1.56 -27.92
CA ASP A 809 -14.75 -1.64 -27.43
C ASP A 809 -15.70 -0.79 -28.31
N PHE A 810 -15.28 0.40 -28.74
CA PHE A 810 -16.07 1.24 -29.66
C PHE A 810 -16.21 0.56 -31.03
N SER A 811 -15.11 0.04 -31.57
CA SER A 811 -15.10 -0.67 -32.86
C SER A 811 -15.96 -1.92 -32.82
N ALA A 812 -15.89 -2.72 -31.75
CA ALA A 812 -16.76 -3.86 -31.51
C ALA A 812 -18.24 -3.44 -31.40
N SER A 813 -18.53 -2.30 -30.75
CA SER A 813 -19.87 -1.74 -30.68
C SER A 813 -20.42 -1.40 -32.07
N LEU A 814 -19.62 -0.83 -32.98
CA LEU A 814 -20.02 -0.59 -34.37
C LEU A 814 -20.23 -1.89 -35.14
N ARG A 815 -19.27 -2.82 -35.09
CA ARG A 815 -19.34 -4.11 -35.81
C ARG A 815 -20.51 -4.96 -35.39
N SER A 816 -20.93 -4.83 -34.14
CA SER A 816 -22.12 -5.52 -33.66
C SER A 816 -23.41 -5.07 -34.39
N GLN A 817 -23.41 -3.94 -35.12
CA GLN A 817 -24.56 -3.44 -35.87
C GLN A 817 -24.62 -3.93 -37.34
N ILE A 818 -23.72 -4.82 -37.74
CA ILE A 818 -23.65 -5.36 -39.11
C ILE A 818 -24.74 -6.44 -39.30
N PRO A 819 -25.30 -6.60 -40.51
CA PRO A 819 -26.21 -7.71 -40.83
C PRO A 819 -25.59 -9.11 -40.55
N ILE A 820 -26.43 -10.06 -40.14
CA ILE A 820 -26.04 -11.46 -39.95
C ILE A 820 -25.60 -12.07 -41.30
N ASN A 821 -24.48 -12.79 -41.30
CA ASN A 821 -23.90 -13.44 -42.50
C ASN A 821 -24.13 -14.97 -42.55
N TYR A 822 -24.98 -15.52 -41.68
CA TYR A 822 -25.35 -16.93 -41.63
C TYR A 822 -26.87 -17.14 -41.77
N LEU A 823 -27.28 -18.32 -42.20
CA LEU A 823 -28.69 -18.67 -42.37
C LEU A 823 -29.35 -18.96 -41.02
N LEU A 824 -30.52 -18.37 -40.78
CA LEU A 824 -31.31 -18.62 -39.58
C LEU A 824 -32.17 -19.87 -39.74
N GLU A 825 -31.94 -20.87 -38.89
CA GLU A 825 -32.78 -22.07 -38.75
C GLU A 825 -34.19 -21.71 -38.24
N SER A 826 -35.16 -22.59 -38.46
CA SER A 826 -36.57 -22.40 -38.05
C SER A 826 -36.71 -22.16 -36.54
N GLU A 827 -35.94 -22.90 -35.76
CA GLU A 827 -35.85 -22.86 -34.31
C GLU A 827 -35.34 -21.49 -33.85
N GLY A 828 -34.26 -20.99 -34.48
CA GLY A 828 -33.71 -19.66 -34.20
C GLY A 828 -34.66 -18.51 -34.56
N LYS A 829 -35.54 -18.69 -35.55
CA LYS A 829 -36.60 -17.72 -35.89
C LYS A 829 -37.73 -17.74 -34.86
N ALA A 830 -38.13 -18.93 -34.40
CA ALA A 830 -39.16 -19.08 -33.37
C ALA A 830 -38.72 -18.41 -32.05
N ILE A 831 -37.49 -18.67 -31.60
CA ILE A 831 -36.91 -18.05 -30.39
C ILE A 831 -36.91 -16.52 -30.52
N ARG A 832 -36.50 -15.95 -31.67
CA ARG A 832 -36.53 -14.50 -31.87
C ARG A 832 -37.94 -13.91 -31.81
N ALA A 833 -38.95 -14.61 -32.31
CA ALA A 833 -40.34 -14.16 -32.23
C ALA A 833 -40.82 -14.12 -30.76
N GLU A 834 -40.53 -15.16 -29.98
CA GLU A 834 -40.88 -15.23 -28.56
C GLU A 834 -40.14 -14.14 -27.75
N VAL A 835 -38.83 -13.99 -27.95
CA VAL A 835 -38.03 -12.94 -27.31
C VAL A 835 -38.59 -11.55 -27.61
N LYS A 836 -39.04 -11.30 -28.84
CA LYS A 836 -39.61 -10.01 -29.26
C LYS A 836 -40.85 -9.62 -28.45
N GLU A 837 -41.72 -10.58 -28.13
CA GLU A 837 -42.93 -10.34 -27.32
C GLU A 837 -42.60 -10.04 -25.85
N ARG A 838 -41.45 -10.50 -25.37
CA ARG A 838 -41.05 -10.43 -23.95
C ARG A 838 -40.15 -9.22 -23.62
N ILE A 839 -39.69 -8.47 -24.63
CA ILE A 839 -38.87 -7.25 -24.44
C ILE A 839 -39.50 -6.25 -23.45
N PRO A 840 -40.79 -5.90 -23.54
CA PRO A 840 -41.39 -4.94 -22.61
C PRO A 840 -41.31 -5.36 -21.14
N GLU A 841 -41.41 -6.67 -20.85
CA GLU A 841 -41.23 -7.18 -19.48
C GLU A 841 -39.77 -7.01 -19.02
N LEU A 842 -38.80 -7.30 -19.88
CA LEU A 842 -37.38 -7.14 -19.56
C LEU A 842 -37.03 -5.66 -19.30
N GLU A 843 -37.57 -4.75 -20.10
CA GLU A 843 -37.42 -3.30 -19.91
C GLU A 843 -38.07 -2.84 -18.59
N GLN A 844 -39.26 -3.38 -18.26
CA GLN A 844 -39.92 -3.10 -16.99
C GLN A 844 -39.09 -3.54 -15.79
N LYS A 845 -38.49 -4.74 -15.82
CA LYS A 845 -37.58 -5.22 -14.76
C LYS A 845 -36.36 -4.32 -14.59
N VAL A 846 -35.78 -3.82 -15.69
CA VAL A 846 -34.69 -2.85 -15.63
C VAL A 846 -35.15 -1.50 -15.08
N ALA A 847 -36.35 -1.04 -15.42
CA ALA A 847 -36.93 0.18 -14.85
C ALA A 847 -37.18 0.04 -13.33
N GLU A 848 -37.63 -1.13 -12.86
CA GLU A 848 -37.77 -1.43 -11.43
C GLU A 848 -36.41 -1.40 -10.73
N LEU A 849 -35.39 -2.04 -11.31
CA LEU A 849 -34.01 -1.97 -10.80
C LEU A 849 -33.48 -0.53 -10.71
N ARG A 850 -33.77 0.30 -11.72
CA ARG A 850 -33.37 1.72 -11.73
C ARG A 850 -34.05 2.52 -10.64
N ALA A 851 -35.33 2.25 -10.35
CA ALA A 851 -36.08 2.93 -9.30
C ALA A 851 -35.54 2.64 -7.89
N LEU A 852 -34.79 1.54 -7.71
CA LEU A 852 -34.14 1.18 -6.45
C LEU A 852 -32.78 1.86 -6.26
N LEU A 853 -32.22 2.48 -7.30
CA LEU A 853 -31.01 3.29 -7.20
C LEU A 853 -31.36 4.74 -6.83
N PRO A 854 -30.45 5.47 -6.17
CA PRO A 854 -30.66 6.90 -5.94
C PRO A 854 -30.89 7.62 -7.27
N VAL A 855 -31.78 8.61 -7.24
CA VAL A 855 -31.97 9.53 -8.37
C VAL A 855 -30.62 10.15 -8.68
N ARG A 856 -30.19 10.05 -9.93
CA ARG A 856 -29.04 10.80 -10.40
C ARG A 856 -29.38 12.27 -10.18
N ASP A 857 -28.73 12.93 -9.22
CA ASP A 857 -28.38 14.31 -9.48
C ASP A 857 -27.72 14.26 -10.85
N SER A 858 -28.25 15.05 -11.78
CA SER A 858 -27.51 15.39 -12.98
C SER A 858 -26.21 15.99 -12.48
N GLN A 859 -25.22 15.13 -12.22
CA GLN A 859 -23.85 15.53 -12.04
C GLN A 859 -23.63 16.40 -13.26
N GLU A 860 -23.41 17.69 -12.97
CA GLU A 860 -22.70 18.57 -13.87
C GLU A 860 -21.65 17.66 -14.50
N HIS A 861 -21.87 17.34 -15.78
CA HIS A 861 -20.72 17.13 -16.61
C HIS A 861 -19.94 18.41 -16.34
N ASP A 862 -18.88 18.31 -15.55
CA ASP A 862 -17.78 19.23 -15.66
C ASP A 862 -17.39 19.11 -17.14
N ASP A 863 -18.12 19.83 -17.98
CA ASP A 863 -17.65 20.32 -19.25
C ASP A 863 -16.44 21.11 -18.80
N ILE A 864 -15.31 20.42 -18.72
CA ILE A 864 -14.02 21.04 -18.56
C ILE A 864 -13.90 21.86 -19.85
N GLU A 865 -14.39 23.10 -19.81
CA GLU A 865 -14.11 24.11 -20.79
C GLU A 865 -12.59 24.27 -20.76
N PHE A 866 -11.94 23.57 -21.68
CA PHE A 866 -10.60 23.93 -22.07
C PHE A 866 -10.75 25.29 -22.74
N ASP A 867 -10.17 26.32 -22.14
CA ASP A 867 -9.88 27.57 -22.84
C ASP A 867 -9.41 27.18 -24.25
N ASN A 868 -10.18 27.57 -25.26
CA ASN A 868 -9.83 27.37 -26.67
C ASN A 868 -8.54 28.14 -26.93
N ILE A 869 -7.38 27.48 -26.74
CA ILE A 869 -6.11 28.06 -27.12
C ILE A 869 -6.05 27.97 -28.64
N ASP A 870 -6.41 29.06 -29.30
CA ASP A 870 -6.29 29.25 -30.75
C ASP A 870 -4.80 29.28 -31.11
N VAL A 871 -4.23 28.11 -31.42
CA VAL A 871 -2.88 27.98 -31.96
C VAL A 871 -2.98 27.69 -33.45
N LYS A 872 -2.85 28.73 -34.26
CA LYS A 872 -2.67 28.60 -35.72
C LYS A 872 -1.35 27.88 -36.02
N GLY A 873 -1.45 26.70 -36.63
CA GLY A 873 -0.32 25.97 -37.23
C GLY A 873 -0.68 24.55 -37.64
N ASP A 874 -0.45 24.22 -38.91
CA ASP A 874 -0.44 22.84 -39.44
C ASP A 874 0.79 22.09 -38.91
N GLU A 875 0.72 21.50 -37.72
CA GLU A 875 1.77 20.59 -37.25
C GLU A 875 1.18 19.35 -36.59
N ASP A 876 1.08 18.27 -37.39
CA ASP A 876 0.67 16.91 -37.02
C ASP A 876 1.65 16.17 -36.08
N ASN A 877 2.47 16.89 -35.31
CA ASN A 877 3.57 16.29 -34.57
C ASN A 877 3.57 16.74 -33.11
N LEU A 878 3.12 15.86 -32.21
CA LEU A 878 3.10 16.09 -30.77
C LEU A 878 4.49 16.49 -30.25
N ALA A 879 5.57 15.92 -30.81
CA ALA A 879 6.94 16.25 -30.40
C ALA A 879 7.34 17.67 -30.84
N LEU A 880 6.94 18.12 -32.03
CA LEU A 880 7.23 19.47 -32.52
C LEU A 880 6.42 20.52 -31.78
N PHE A 881 5.15 20.22 -31.47
CA PHE A 881 4.31 21.08 -30.63
C PHE A 881 4.84 21.16 -29.20
N PHE A 882 5.25 20.03 -28.62
CA PHE A 882 5.86 19.94 -27.30
C PHE A 882 7.15 20.78 -27.23
N GLU A 883 8.01 20.69 -28.24
CA GLU A 883 9.21 21.52 -28.37
C GLU A 883 8.91 23.00 -28.61
N THR A 884 7.94 23.34 -29.46
CA THR A 884 7.60 24.72 -29.81
C THR A 884 6.98 25.46 -28.63
N MET A 885 6.12 24.79 -27.87
CA MET A 885 5.55 25.31 -26.62
C MET A 885 6.60 25.45 -25.53
N ALA A 886 7.56 24.51 -25.42
CA ALA A 886 8.68 24.61 -24.50
C ALA A 886 9.62 25.78 -24.85
N LYS A 887 9.88 26.03 -26.15
CA LYS A 887 10.74 27.12 -26.65
C LYS A 887 10.08 28.50 -26.52
N ARG A 888 8.75 28.61 -26.55
CA ARG A 888 8.03 29.90 -26.39
C ARG A 888 8.18 30.53 -24.99
N LYS A 889 8.47 29.75 -23.94
CA LYS A 889 8.67 30.27 -22.57
C LYS A 889 10.11 30.69 -22.26
N THR A 890 11.08 30.38 -23.12
CA THR A 890 12.48 30.80 -22.95
C THR A 890 12.81 32.16 -23.60
N ALA A 891 11.84 32.83 -24.24
CA ALA A 891 12.01 34.18 -24.74
C ALA A 891 11.66 35.20 -23.65
N GLU A 892 12.61 36.08 -23.31
CA GLU A 892 12.39 37.23 -22.43
C GLU A 892 11.19 38.07 -22.89
N PRO A 893 10.46 38.74 -21.97
CA PRO A 893 9.30 39.54 -22.34
C PRO A 893 9.75 40.67 -23.27
N PRO A 894 9.04 40.94 -24.37
CA PRO A 894 9.42 42.00 -25.29
C PRO A 894 9.32 43.35 -24.57
N THR A 895 10.45 44.06 -24.54
CA THR A 895 10.58 45.42 -24.06
C THR A 895 9.77 46.38 -24.94
N GLY A 896 8.69 46.90 -24.38
CA GLY A 896 8.16 48.24 -24.65
C GLY A 896 7.43 48.49 -25.97
N HIS A 897 6.13 48.78 -25.87
CA HIS A 897 5.57 50.10 -26.24
C HIS A 897 4.21 50.28 -25.55
N ARG A 898 4.23 50.96 -24.39
CA ARG A 898 3.02 51.47 -23.73
C ARG A 898 2.49 52.65 -24.53
N HIS A 899 1.46 52.47 -25.32
CA HIS A 899 0.59 53.59 -25.70
C HIS A 899 -0.36 53.89 -24.54
N SER A 900 -0.12 55.00 -23.87
CA SER A 900 -1.05 55.58 -22.90
C SER A 900 -2.32 56.06 -23.63
N LYS A 901 -3.45 55.37 -23.45
CA LYS A 901 -4.77 55.97 -23.70
C LYS A 901 -5.33 56.48 -22.38
N ARG A 902 -5.36 57.81 -22.26
CA ARG A 902 -6.12 58.58 -21.27
C ARG A 902 -7.60 58.14 -21.32
N VAL A 903 -8.12 57.69 -20.18
CA VAL A 903 -9.57 57.60 -19.96
C VAL A 903 -10.07 59.00 -19.61
N LYS A 904 -10.95 59.54 -20.45
CA LYS A 904 -11.79 60.70 -20.11
C LYS A 904 -12.88 60.20 -19.16
N GLN A 905 -12.95 60.78 -17.98
CA GLN A 905 -14.19 60.82 -17.19
C GLN A 905 -15.19 61.71 -17.93
N GLU A 906 -16.36 61.17 -18.24
CA GLU A 906 -17.56 61.98 -18.45
C GLU A 906 -18.55 61.68 -17.33
N SER A 907 -19.06 62.78 -16.82
CA SER A 907 -19.99 63.01 -15.72
C SER A 907 -21.42 62.61 -16.07
N LEU A 908 -22.07 61.82 -15.20
CA LEU A 908 -23.29 62.16 -14.46
C LEU A 908 -23.60 61.05 -13.45
#